data_AF-A0A7Y5GU19-F1
#
_entry.id   AF-A0A7Y5GU19-F1
#
_cell.length_a   1.000
_cell.length_b   1.000
_cell.length_c   1.000
_cell.angle_alpha   90.00
_cell.angle_beta   90.00
_cell.angle_gamma   90.00
#
_symmetry.space_group_name_H-M   'P 1'
#
loop_
_entity.id
_entity.type
_entity.pdbx_description
1 polymer ?
#
loop_
_entity_poly.entity_id
_entity_poly.type
_entity_poly.pdbx_seq_one_letter_code
_entity_poly.pdbx_strand_id
1 'polypeptide(L)'
;MKKLQSLSWMNLGAVLFGLMLVASVPACEGPEGARGEQGENGEQGIQGEQGIQGEQGEQGIQGDVGPIGPKGDKGEQGEQGEQGEPGDKGEPGENGEPGEKGEPGDRGPTGPRGPEGPSGSDDPSLEPNGVIGIVVDTSGMPLDKGKVYFVVAADVEALGDTTIAVDSTNDEPLEDLIASKGATYPNATIDETGLYRLVTLPTGKYFVTFVPDGDEHLPGGSLCRVALASADLINSRMDITVSFAVPKEATYVGTGACVTCHGPAHMPKTLHKLGIWSPYHEGKLQDLDSRFEDMWGPVYSKFTETGTKVYFYDYDPTRGFDKYKTSEIPPANMATVAFTVTARVKDGKYEMLMENLQNPADPPRVIPVDAVYGGGVYKQRYLTKIATEAGFFYSLMPLQFQHEGDDAYTDRTRKVWRDYHGDWWFNDTGATATIKTPAASTSFEKNCVSCHAVGAQITGSDANGWKAHLLSDEVWGDFDYDGDGTEDELNVSCESCHGPGSEHWAAVGQGKHIVSPSLLTPEREAMICGQCHSRPKGAFKTDSPVNSAGWMMTAGTSRNEFLKNYATAQLDGAASDYFNDAHKHSKSHHQQYSDFIRSGMYKNDSWLMTCADCHDPHARPYENQLRADPNDNKALCGSCHAPESNDLEQHIDDKLGAGLGVLKTTIGMARCIDCHMPKTAKTGAGTPGIAGHWHNDISSHLFDMPKKADSSLSGQNMPTAYTNACGTCHKAVP
;
A
#
# COMPACT_ATOMS: atom_id res chain seq x y z
N MET A 1 26.30 70.03 16.07
CA MET A 1 26.61 71.19 15.20
C MET A 1 27.94 70.91 14.48
N LYS A 2 28.08 71.34 13.21
CA LYS A 2 29.35 71.45 12.41
C LYS A 2 30.20 70.16 12.29
N LYS A 3 30.29 69.49 11.13
CA LYS A 3 30.92 69.85 9.82
C LYS A 3 32.41 69.50 9.72
N LEU A 4 32.73 68.60 8.77
CA LEU A 4 33.88 68.62 7.81
C LEU A 4 35.30 68.44 8.42
N GLN A 5 36.35 67.93 7.75
CA GLN A 5 36.66 67.47 6.37
C GLN A 5 37.97 66.61 6.47
N SER A 6 38.40 65.68 5.60
CA SER A 6 37.80 64.87 4.50
C SER A 6 38.92 64.04 3.81
N LEU A 7 38.56 62.97 3.05
CA LEU A 7 39.42 62.20 2.11
C LEU A 7 40.51 61.32 2.78
N SER A 8 40.92 60.15 2.27
CA SER A 8 40.69 59.39 1.02
C SER A 8 41.09 57.91 1.31
N TRP A 9 40.58 56.82 0.68
CA TRP A 9 39.72 56.60 -0.50
C TRP A 9 38.87 55.29 -0.30
N MET A 10 38.40 54.65 -1.38
CA MET A 10 37.67 53.36 -1.40
C MET A 10 38.61 52.14 -1.18
N ASN A 11 38.17 50.91 -0.85
CA ASN A 11 36.84 50.28 -0.98
C ASN A 11 36.57 49.23 0.13
N LEU A 12 35.29 48.85 0.36
CA LEU A 12 34.88 47.95 1.45
C LEU A 12 34.90 46.45 1.10
N GLY A 13 35.29 45.64 2.10
CA GLY A 13 34.59 44.39 2.50
C GLY A 13 34.97 43.08 1.79
N ALA A 14 34.77 41.90 2.40
CA ALA A 14 34.53 41.59 3.82
C ALA A 14 34.80 40.09 4.09
N VAL A 15 35.32 39.78 5.28
CA VAL A 15 35.22 38.51 6.06
C VAL A 15 35.23 37.17 5.29
N LEU A 16 36.31 36.40 5.46
CA LEU A 16 36.33 34.97 5.11
C LEU A 16 35.41 34.16 6.04
N PHE A 17 34.51 33.37 5.45
CA PHE A 17 34.06 32.11 6.03
C PHE A 17 34.72 30.95 5.27
N GLY A 18 35.16 29.92 5.97
CA GLY A 18 35.84 28.77 5.37
C GLY A 18 34.85 27.86 4.65
N LEU A 19 35.03 27.70 3.33
CA LEU A 19 34.32 26.69 2.55
C LEU A 19 34.91 25.31 2.88
N MET A 20 34.13 24.41 3.48
CA MET A 20 34.34 22.98 3.29
C MET A 20 33.95 22.64 1.83
N LEU A 21 34.71 21.75 1.19
CA LEU A 21 34.29 21.19 -0.09
C LEU A 21 33.06 20.31 0.14
N VAL A 22 31.88 20.85 -0.17
CA VAL A 22 30.74 20.00 -0.54
C VAL A 22 31.07 19.47 -1.93
N ALA A 23 31.16 18.16 -2.09
CA ALA A 23 31.25 17.56 -3.42
C ALA A 23 30.01 17.96 -4.22
N SER A 24 30.21 18.38 -5.47
CA SER A 24 29.09 18.77 -6.34
C SER A 24 28.23 17.54 -6.65
N VAL A 25 27.14 17.37 -5.89
CA VAL A 25 26.09 16.41 -6.18
C VAL A 25 25.56 16.71 -7.59
N PRO A 26 25.48 15.73 -8.51
CA PRO A 26 24.84 15.96 -9.80
C PRO A 26 23.38 16.35 -9.57
N ALA A 27 22.99 17.54 -10.01
CA ALA A 27 21.58 17.88 -10.10
C ALA A 27 20.99 17.09 -11.29
N CYS A 28 19.89 16.37 -11.07
CA CYS A 28 19.14 15.77 -12.16
C CYS A 28 18.41 16.87 -12.94
N GLU A 29 19.09 17.51 -13.90
CA GLU A 29 18.40 18.21 -14.98
C GLU A 29 17.72 17.15 -15.85
N GLY A 30 16.40 17.24 -15.98
CA GLY A 30 15.64 16.32 -16.84
C GLY A 30 16.13 16.37 -18.29
N PRO A 31 15.95 15.29 -19.07
CA PRO A 31 16.43 15.24 -20.44
C PRO A 31 15.86 16.42 -21.26
N GLU A 32 16.73 17.11 -22.01
CA GLU A 32 16.31 18.12 -22.96
C GLU A 32 15.32 17.48 -23.94
N GLY A 33 14.06 17.92 -23.89
CA GLY A 33 12.98 17.30 -24.65
C GLY A 33 13.33 17.25 -26.13
N ALA A 34 13.15 16.07 -26.74
CA ALA A 34 13.52 15.84 -28.13
C ALA A 34 12.96 16.97 -29.02
N ARG A 35 13.84 17.58 -29.83
CA ARG A 35 13.48 18.66 -30.74
C ARG A 35 12.35 18.17 -31.65
N GLY A 36 11.14 18.67 -31.41
CA GLY A 36 9.94 18.22 -32.12
C GLY A 36 10.13 18.22 -33.63
N GLU A 37 9.65 17.15 -34.27
CA GLU A 37 9.69 17.02 -35.72
C GLU A 37 8.93 18.17 -36.39
N GLN A 38 9.34 18.50 -37.61
CA GLN A 38 8.72 19.58 -38.36
C GLN A 38 7.28 19.20 -38.70
N GLY A 39 6.31 19.84 -38.04
CA GLY A 39 4.90 19.52 -38.17
C GLY A 39 4.41 19.48 -39.63
N GLU A 40 3.58 18.48 -39.92
CA GLU A 40 2.98 18.30 -41.24
C GLU A 40 2.02 19.46 -41.59
N ASN A 41 1.77 19.66 -42.89
CA ASN A 41 0.92 20.76 -43.35
C ASN A 41 -0.52 20.61 -42.83
N GLY A 42 -1.02 21.64 -42.13
CA GLY A 42 -2.32 21.60 -41.49
C GLY A 42 -3.49 21.35 -42.46
N GLU A 43 -4.40 20.48 -42.03
CA GLU A 43 -5.65 20.20 -42.75
C GLU A 43 -6.64 21.38 -42.73
N GLN A 44 -7.62 21.30 -43.61
CA GLN A 44 -8.58 22.36 -43.89
C GLN A 44 -9.48 22.67 -42.68
N GLY A 45 -9.58 23.95 -42.32
CA GLY A 45 -10.25 24.39 -41.09
C GLY A 45 -11.72 23.98 -40.96
N ILE A 46 -12.08 23.50 -39.77
CA ILE A 46 -13.45 23.17 -39.36
C ILE A 46 -14.36 24.40 -39.28
N GLN A 47 -15.65 24.18 -39.54
CA GLN A 47 -16.71 25.19 -39.45
C GLN A 47 -16.88 25.65 -37.99
N GLY A 48 -16.89 26.97 -37.77
CA GLY A 48 -16.93 27.56 -36.43
C GLY A 48 -18.20 27.23 -35.63
N GLU A 49 -18.02 27.06 -34.32
CA GLU A 49 -19.11 26.80 -33.37
C GLU A 49 -20.08 27.99 -33.23
N GLN A 50 -21.31 27.68 -32.83
CA GLN A 50 -22.36 28.65 -32.57
C GLN A 50 -22.01 29.51 -31.35
N GLY A 51 -22.09 30.84 -31.51
CA GLY A 51 -21.72 31.78 -30.46
C GLY A 51 -22.53 31.61 -29.17
N ILE A 52 -21.81 31.59 -28.03
CA ILE A 52 -22.37 31.61 -26.68
C ILE A 52 -23.30 32.82 -26.46
N GLN A 53 -24.48 32.56 -25.91
CA GLN A 53 -25.45 33.59 -25.55
C GLN A 53 -24.96 34.38 -24.34
N GLY A 54 -24.86 35.71 -24.48
CA GLY A 54 -24.46 36.59 -23.38
C GLY A 54 -25.45 36.58 -22.21
N GLU A 55 -24.93 36.73 -21.00
CA GLU A 55 -25.71 36.71 -19.75
C GLU A 55 -26.79 37.80 -19.73
N GLN A 56 -27.99 37.41 -19.32
CA GLN A 56 -29.09 38.36 -19.10
C GLN A 56 -28.90 39.04 -17.75
N GLY A 57 -28.69 40.36 -17.76
CA GLY A 57 -28.47 41.16 -16.55
C GLY A 57 -29.63 41.10 -15.54
N GLU A 58 -29.29 41.29 -14.27
CA GLU A 58 -30.23 41.19 -13.14
C GLU A 58 -31.47 42.08 -13.29
N GLN A 59 -32.66 41.49 -13.19
CA GLN A 59 -33.90 42.24 -13.17
C GLN A 59 -34.15 42.79 -11.76
N GLY A 60 -34.30 44.11 -11.67
CA GLY A 60 -34.46 44.81 -10.40
C GLY A 60 -35.73 44.45 -9.61
N ILE A 61 -35.61 44.61 -8.28
CA ILE A 61 -36.64 44.49 -7.25
C ILE A 61 -38.06 44.90 -7.69
N GLN A 62 -39.02 43.98 -7.54
CA GLN A 62 -40.44 44.24 -7.74
C GLN A 62 -41.04 45.00 -6.54
N GLY A 63 -41.68 46.15 -6.81
CA GLY A 63 -42.42 46.92 -5.80
C GLY A 63 -43.81 46.36 -5.48
N ASP A 64 -44.43 46.92 -4.43
CA ASP A 64 -45.67 46.42 -3.81
C ASP A 64 -46.91 46.34 -4.74
N VAL A 65 -47.84 45.47 -4.35
CA VAL A 65 -49.04 45.09 -5.09
C VAL A 65 -50.06 46.24 -5.22
N GLY A 66 -50.39 46.59 -6.48
CA GLY A 66 -51.58 47.39 -6.83
C GLY A 66 -52.83 46.52 -7.10
N PRO A 67 -54.05 47.02 -6.86
CA PRO A 67 -55.27 46.22 -6.88
C PRO A 67 -55.77 45.84 -8.29
N ILE A 68 -56.56 44.76 -8.35
CA ILE A 68 -57.15 44.19 -9.57
C ILE A 68 -58.16 45.16 -10.21
N GLY A 69 -57.93 45.51 -11.48
CA GLY A 69 -58.88 46.22 -12.34
C GLY A 69 -59.73 45.26 -13.21
N PRO A 70 -61.01 45.55 -13.47
CA PRO A 70 -61.89 44.68 -14.24
C PRO A 70 -61.66 44.75 -15.76
N LYS A 71 -62.17 43.73 -16.46
CA LYS A 71 -62.09 43.50 -17.91
C LYS A 71 -62.57 44.70 -18.76
N GLY A 72 -61.79 45.04 -19.79
CA GLY A 72 -62.18 45.95 -20.88
C GLY A 72 -62.49 45.18 -22.18
N ASP A 73 -63.38 45.75 -23.01
CA ASP A 73 -63.94 45.11 -24.20
C ASP A 73 -63.21 45.43 -25.52
N LYS A 74 -63.68 44.79 -26.60
CA LYS A 74 -63.09 44.76 -27.96
C LYS A 74 -63.40 46.03 -28.79
N GLY A 75 -62.40 46.52 -29.51
CA GLY A 75 -62.49 47.47 -30.64
C GLY A 75 -61.10 48.02 -31.00
N GLU A 76 -60.76 48.47 -32.21
CA GLU A 76 -61.38 48.40 -33.55
C GLU A 76 -60.25 48.43 -34.62
N GLN A 77 -60.59 48.40 -35.91
CA GLN A 77 -59.65 48.28 -37.04
C GLN A 77 -59.30 49.64 -37.69
N GLY A 78 -58.05 49.83 -38.10
CA GLY A 78 -57.57 50.94 -38.97
C GLY A 78 -56.05 51.19 -38.80
N GLU A 79 -55.26 51.62 -39.79
CA GLU A 79 -55.56 52.00 -41.18
C GLU A 79 -54.44 51.58 -42.17
N GLN A 80 -54.63 51.96 -43.43
CA GLN A 80 -54.02 51.51 -44.68
C GLN A 80 -52.67 52.15 -45.03
N GLY A 81 -51.82 51.42 -45.77
CA GLY A 81 -50.67 51.94 -46.52
C GLY A 81 -50.97 51.99 -48.03
N GLU A 82 -50.46 53.01 -48.73
CA GLU A 82 -50.90 53.37 -50.09
C GLU A 82 -50.24 52.62 -51.26
N GLN A 83 -50.73 52.97 -52.46
CA GLN A 83 -50.76 52.24 -53.72
C GLN A 83 -49.50 52.37 -54.60
N GLY A 84 -49.17 51.30 -55.34
CA GLY A 84 -48.36 51.35 -56.56
C GLY A 84 -49.24 51.14 -57.80
N GLU A 85 -48.92 51.81 -58.92
CA GLU A 85 -49.79 51.85 -60.11
C GLU A 85 -49.72 50.60 -61.02
N PRO A 86 -50.74 50.35 -61.87
CA PRO A 86 -50.93 49.06 -62.55
C PRO A 86 -50.16 48.89 -63.87
N GLY A 87 -49.93 47.64 -64.26
CA GLY A 87 -49.57 47.21 -65.61
C GLY A 87 -50.64 46.29 -66.22
N ASP A 88 -50.73 46.25 -67.55
CA ASP A 88 -51.94 45.87 -68.28
C ASP A 88 -52.35 44.37 -68.27
N LYS A 89 -53.65 44.18 -68.52
CA LYS A 89 -54.37 42.92 -68.78
C LYS A 89 -54.60 42.81 -70.30
N GLY A 90 -54.44 41.70 -71.02
CA GLY A 90 -54.29 40.28 -70.67
C GLY A 90 -55.24 39.46 -71.58
N GLU A 91 -54.96 38.20 -71.91
CA GLU A 91 -55.93 37.34 -72.65
C GLU A 91 -56.06 35.91 -72.05
N PRO A 92 -57.23 35.24 -72.18
CA PRO A 92 -57.48 33.85 -71.75
C PRO A 92 -57.08 32.86 -72.86
N GLY A 93 -56.93 31.55 -72.65
CA GLY A 93 -57.25 30.64 -71.53
C GLY A 93 -57.76 29.31 -72.14
N GLU A 94 -57.80 28.18 -71.42
CA GLU A 94 -58.63 27.02 -71.85
C GLU A 94 -58.88 26.02 -70.70
N ASN A 95 -59.99 25.27 -70.79
CA ASN A 95 -60.46 24.34 -69.76
C ASN A 95 -59.85 22.94 -69.94
N GLY A 96 -59.66 22.20 -68.83
CA GLY A 96 -59.02 20.89 -68.82
C GLY A 96 -59.87 19.72 -69.33
N GLU A 97 -59.19 18.64 -69.73
CA GLU A 97 -59.79 17.38 -70.15
C GLU A 97 -60.03 16.39 -68.98
N PRO A 98 -60.91 15.37 -69.14
CA PRO A 98 -61.29 14.45 -68.07
C PRO A 98 -60.18 13.44 -67.70
N GLY A 99 -60.15 13.03 -66.42
CA GLY A 99 -59.11 12.14 -65.89
C GLY A 99 -59.17 10.69 -66.40
N GLU A 100 -57.99 10.11 -66.61
CA GLU A 100 -57.81 8.73 -67.03
C GLU A 100 -57.86 7.70 -65.88
N LYS A 101 -57.95 6.43 -66.28
CA LYS A 101 -58.26 5.27 -65.44
C LYS A 101 -57.03 4.74 -64.73
N GLY A 102 -57.12 4.51 -63.41
CA GLY A 102 -56.00 4.05 -62.59
C GLY A 102 -55.36 2.74 -63.03
N GLU A 103 -54.02 2.70 -63.01
CA GLU A 103 -53.21 1.52 -63.38
C GLU A 103 -53.13 0.46 -62.26
N PRO A 104 -52.79 -0.80 -62.59
CA PRO A 104 -52.57 -1.85 -61.60
C PRO A 104 -51.38 -1.55 -60.68
N GLY A 105 -51.51 -1.85 -59.39
CA GLY A 105 -50.48 -1.53 -58.39
C GLY A 105 -49.12 -2.19 -58.65
N ASP A 106 -48.05 -1.40 -58.44
CA ASP A 106 -46.67 -1.80 -58.65
C ASP A 106 -46.23 -3.01 -57.83
N ARG A 107 -45.31 -3.77 -58.40
CA ARG A 107 -44.59 -4.83 -57.70
C ARG A 107 -43.67 -4.18 -56.65
N GLY A 108 -43.87 -4.53 -55.38
CA GLY A 108 -43.11 -3.94 -54.27
C GLY A 108 -41.59 -3.97 -54.52
N PRO A 109 -40.86 -2.91 -54.11
CA PRO A 109 -39.43 -2.79 -54.40
C PRO A 109 -38.65 -3.96 -53.80
N THR A 110 -37.55 -4.33 -54.47
CA THR A 110 -36.57 -5.22 -53.84
C THR A 110 -36.06 -4.52 -52.58
N GLY A 111 -36.08 -5.22 -51.44
CA GLY A 111 -35.63 -4.66 -50.17
C GLY A 111 -34.21 -4.09 -50.31
N PRO A 112 -33.88 -2.98 -49.62
CA PRO A 112 -32.56 -2.40 -49.70
C PRO A 112 -31.50 -3.46 -49.39
N ARG A 113 -30.37 -3.42 -50.11
CA ARG A 113 -29.17 -4.16 -49.72
C ARG A 113 -28.94 -3.84 -48.25
N GLY A 114 -28.88 -4.87 -47.39
CA GLY A 114 -28.57 -4.67 -45.98
C GLY A 114 -27.28 -3.85 -45.86
N PRO A 115 -27.15 -2.98 -44.84
CA PRO A 115 -25.99 -2.12 -44.71
C PRO A 115 -24.73 -2.96 -44.87
N GLU A 116 -23.81 -2.47 -45.69
CA GLU A 116 -22.48 -3.05 -45.80
C GLU A 116 -21.93 -3.07 -44.36
N GLY A 117 -21.50 -4.25 -43.90
CA GLY A 117 -20.93 -4.36 -42.55
C GLY A 117 -19.76 -3.37 -42.43
N PRO A 118 -19.51 -2.80 -41.24
CA PRO A 118 -18.49 -1.77 -41.09
C PRO A 118 -17.19 -2.27 -41.71
N SER A 119 -16.70 -1.55 -42.72
CA SER A 119 -15.40 -1.83 -43.31
C SER A 119 -14.38 -1.80 -42.17
N GLY A 120 -13.65 -2.90 -41.98
CA GLY A 120 -12.45 -2.85 -41.18
C GLY A 120 -11.57 -1.74 -41.74
N SER A 121 -10.98 -0.93 -40.86
CA SER A 121 -10.02 0.08 -41.29
C SER A 121 -8.85 -0.64 -41.96
N ASP A 122 -8.70 -0.45 -43.27
CA ASP A 122 -7.52 -0.87 -44.05
C ASP A 122 -6.29 0.02 -43.71
N ASP A 123 -6.08 0.29 -42.42
CA ASP A 123 -4.89 0.93 -41.88
C ASP A 123 -3.82 -0.15 -41.68
N PRO A 124 -2.73 -0.16 -42.46
CA PRO A 124 -1.67 -1.16 -42.33
C PRO A 124 -0.84 -1.03 -41.04
N SER A 125 -1.11 -0.01 -40.22
CA SER A 125 -0.58 0.14 -38.86
C SER A 125 -1.46 -0.52 -37.78
N LEU A 126 -2.61 -1.12 -38.14
CA LEU A 126 -3.51 -1.83 -37.26
C LEU A 126 -3.70 -3.31 -37.70
N GLU A 127 -4.24 -4.13 -36.80
CA GLU A 127 -4.56 -5.54 -37.05
C GLU A 127 -6.10 -5.74 -36.96
N PRO A 128 -6.84 -5.81 -38.08
CA PRO A 128 -8.31 -5.73 -38.06
C PRO A 128 -9.06 -6.82 -37.29
N ASN A 129 -8.42 -7.97 -37.04
CA ASN A 129 -8.96 -9.08 -36.22
C ASN A 129 -8.08 -9.37 -34.99
N GLY A 130 -7.10 -8.51 -34.73
CA GLY A 130 -5.93 -8.79 -33.91
C GLY A 130 -5.41 -7.57 -33.17
N VAL A 131 -4.21 -7.68 -32.62
CA VAL A 131 -3.60 -6.64 -31.76
C VAL A 131 -2.19 -6.33 -32.24
N ILE A 132 -1.84 -5.04 -32.25
CA ILE A 132 -0.50 -4.54 -32.51
C ILE A 132 -0.08 -3.57 -31.40
N GLY A 133 1.21 -3.48 -31.12
CA GLY A 133 1.74 -2.55 -30.14
C GLY A 133 3.26 -2.60 -30.07
N ILE A 134 3.85 -1.63 -29.38
CA ILE A 134 5.31 -1.59 -29.12
C ILE A 134 5.54 -1.79 -27.62
N VAL A 135 6.51 -2.64 -27.27
CA VAL A 135 7.01 -2.79 -25.90
C VAL A 135 8.22 -1.87 -25.70
N VAL A 136 8.14 -0.98 -24.71
CA VAL A 136 9.19 -0.02 -24.35
C VAL A 136 9.56 -0.11 -22.87
N ASP A 137 10.78 0.28 -22.54
CA ASP A 137 11.23 0.44 -21.16
C ASP A 137 10.74 1.77 -20.53
N THR A 138 11.04 1.99 -19.25
CA THR A 138 10.72 3.25 -18.53
C THR A 138 11.53 4.47 -18.99
N SER A 139 12.53 4.30 -19.86
CA SER A 139 13.22 5.39 -20.57
C SER A 139 12.57 5.70 -21.94
N GLY A 140 11.56 4.93 -22.34
CA GLY A 140 10.86 5.04 -23.62
C GLY A 140 11.57 4.36 -24.79
N MET A 141 12.62 3.57 -24.53
CA MET A 141 13.35 2.85 -25.57
C MET A 141 12.66 1.51 -25.88
N PRO A 142 12.50 1.11 -27.15
CA PRO A 142 11.94 -0.20 -27.49
C PRO A 142 12.85 -1.35 -27.05
N LEU A 143 12.24 -2.44 -26.58
CA LEU A 143 12.94 -3.70 -26.30
C LEU A 143 13.14 -4.49 -27.61
N ASP A 144 14.16 -5.34 -27.68
CA ASP A 144 14.47 -6.12 -28.91
C ASP A 144 14.18 -7.62 -28.82
N LYS A 145 13.81 -8.14 -27.63
CA LYS A 145 13.48 -9.56 -27.37
C LYS A 145 12.46 -9.73 -26.24
N GLY A 146 11.66 -10.78 -26.31
CA GLY A 146 10.59 -11.08 -25.36
C GLY A 146 9.24 -11.30 -26.05
N LYS A 147 8.20 -11.51 -25.24
CA LYS A 147 6.90 -11.97 -25.72
C LYS A 147 5.73 -11.41 -24.91
N VAL A 148 4.73 -10.91 -25.62
CA VAL A 148 3.43 -10.50 -25.07
C VAL A 148 2.50 -11.71 -25.06
N TYR A 149 1.90 -12.00 -23.91
CA TYR A 149 0.90 -13.04 -23.69
C TYR A 149 -0.47 -12.42 -23.38
N PHE A 150 -1.51 -13.03 -23.95
CA PHE A 150 -2.91 -12.72 -23.67
C PHE A 150 -3.46 -13.85 -22.80
N VAL A 151 -3.27 -13.75 -21.49
CA VAL A 151 -3.68 -14.78 -20.51
C VAL A 151 -5.20 -14.74 -20.36
N VAL A 152 -5.87 -15.87 -20.57
CA VAL A 152 -7.34 -15.96 -20.48
C VAL A 152 -7.79 -15.68 -19.05
N ALA A 153 -8.63 -14.67 -18.85
CA ALA A 153 -8.98 -14.20 -17.51
C ALA A 153 -9.73 -15.25 -16.66
N ALA A 154 -10.56 -16.08 -17.29
CA ALA A 154 -11.23 -17.20 -16.63
C ALA A 154 -10.27 -18.29 -16.11
N ASP A 155 -9.06 -18.41 -16.69
CA ASP A 155 -8.05 -19.33 -16.16
C ASP A 155 -7.39 -18.79 -14.88
N VAL A 156 -7.39 -17.47 -14.68
CA VAL A 156 -6.94 -16.81 -13.43
C VAL A 156 -7.98 -16.96 -12.33
N GLU A 157 -9.26 -16.72 -12.64
CA GLU A 157 -10.38 -16.99 -11.73
C GLU A 157 -10.41 -18.46 -11.28
N ALA A 158 -10.13 -19.39 -12.20
CA ALA A 158 -10.05 -20.83 -11.90
C ALA A 158 -8.92 -21.22 -10.94
N LEU A 159 -7.97 -20.34 -10.61
CA LEU A 159 -6.96 -20.58 -9.57
C LEU A 159 -7.56 -20.52 -8.15
N GLY A 160 -8.57 -19.67 -7.95
CA GLY A 160 -9.44 -19.58 -6.75
C GLY A 160 -8.77 -19.52 -5.37
N ASP A 161 -9.60 -19.71 -4.33
CA ASP A 161 -9.20 -19.94 -2.93
C ASP A 161 -8.52 -21.32 -2.78
N THR A 162 -7.34 -21.48 -3.39
CA THR A 162 -6.52 -22.69 -3.29
C THR A 162 -5.62 -22.64 -2.05
N THR A 163 -5.53 -23.76 -1.33
CA THR A 163 -4.60 -23.89 -0.20
C THR A 163 -3.18 -23.78 -0.71
N ILE A 164 -2.52 -22.67 -0.37
CA ILE A 164 -1.15 -22.38 -0.77
C ILE A 164 -0.22 -23.36 -0.05
N ALA A 165 0.58 -24.10 -0.83
CA ALA A 165 1.55 -25.11 -0.38
C ALA A 165 3.01 -24.65 -0.63
N VAL A 166 3.99 -25.23 0.05
CA VAL A 166 5.42 -24.80 -0.04
C VAL A 166 5.97 -24.88 -1.48
N ASP A 167 5.34 -25.72 -2.29
CA ASP A 167 5.55 -26.00 -3.70
C ASP A 167 4.32 -25.67 -4.55
N SER A 168 3.49 -24.69 -4.13
CA SER A 168 2.36 -24.17 -4.91
C SER A 168 2.85 -23.74 -6.29
N THR A 169 2.12 -24.13 -7.34
CA THR A 169 2.35 -23.72 -8.74
C THR A 169 1.12 -22.98 -9.27
N ASN A 170 0.44 -22.24 -8.39
CA ASN A 170 -0.85 -21.63 -8.63
C ASN A 170 -1.14 -20.46 -7.65
N ASP A 171 -0.10 -19.78 -7.19
CA ASP A 171 -0.17 -18.59 -6.34
C ASP A 171 0.50 -17.35 -6.96
N GLU A 172 1.03 -17.45 -8.18
CA GLU A 172 1.38 -16.32 -9.06
C GLU A 172 0.42 -16.29 -10.26
N PRO A 173 -0.62 -15.41 -10.28
CA PRO A 173 -1.77 -15.54 -11.18
C PRO A 173 -1.44 -15.44 -12.68
N LEU A 174 -0.38 -14.73 -13.07
CA LEU A 174 0.03 -14.62 -14.47
C LEU A 174 1.24 -15.52 -14.79
N GLU A 175 2.26 -15.51 -13.95
CA GLU A 175 3.52 -16.21 -14.22
C GLU A 175 3.40 -17.74 -14.13
N ASP A 176 2.68 -18.29 -13.15
CA ASP A 176 2.42 -19.75 -13.09
C ASP A 176 1.58 -20.21 -14.28
N LEU A 177 0.59 -19.42 -14.69
CA LEU A 177 -0.24 -19.72 -15.86
C LEU A 177 0.55 -19.64 -17.17
N ILE A 178 1.48 -18.70 -17.32
CA ILE A 178 2.35 -18.63 -18.50
C ILE A 178 3.35 -19.78 -18.50
N ALA A 179 3.95 -20.12 -17.35
CA ALA A 179 4.87 -21.26 -17.23
C ALA A 179 4.20 -22.60 -17.56
N SER A 180 2.94 -22.79 -17.16
CA SER A 180 2.20 -24.05 -17.33
C SER A 180 1.37 -24.15 -18.62
N LYS A 181 0.77 -23.04 -19.07
CA LYS A 181 -0.17 -22.96 -20.21
C LYS A 181 0.22 -21.93 -21.28
N GLY A 182 1.35 -21.23 -21.18
CA GLY A 182 1.71 -20.14 -22.10
C GLY A 182 1.69 -20.52 -23.58
N ALA A 183 2.00 -21.78 -23.93
CA ALA A 183 1.92 -22.29 -25.29
C ALA A 183 0.48 -22.44 -25.85
N THR A 184 -0.56 -22.40 -25.00
CA THR A 184 -1.97 -22.45 -25.41
C THR A 184 -2.63 -21.07 -25.50
N TYR A 185 -2.03 -20.04 -24.90
CA TYR A 185 -2.56 -18.68 -24.97
C TYR A 185 -2.16 -17.97 -26.27
N PRO A 186 -2.99 -17.07 -26.81
CA PRO A 186 -2.55 -16.14 -27.85
C PRO A 186 -1.34 -15.35 -27.35
N ASN A 187 -0.29 -15.28 -28.17
CA ASN A 187 0.95 -14.60 -27.83
C ASN A 187 1.63 -14.07 -29.10
N ALA A 188 2.42 -13.01 -28.94
CA ALA A 188 3.22 -12.41 -30.01
C ALA A 188 4.63 -12.11 -29.49
N THR A 189 5.65 -12.45 -30.28
CA THR A 189 7.05 -12.13 -29.97
C THR A 189 7.34 -10.74 -30.53
N ILE A 190 8.10 -9.91 -29.80
CA ILE A 190 8.52 -8.60 -30.32
C ILE A 190 9.65 -8.76 -31.36
N ASP A 191 9.74 -7.82 -32.29
CA ASP A 191 10.90 -7.68 -33.19
C ASP A 191 11.95 -6.71 -32.63
N GLU A 192 13.00 -6.44 -33.42
CA GLU A 192 14.12 -5.54 -33.06
C GLU A 192 13.71 -4.08 -32.82
N THR A 193 12.45 -3.71 -33.11
CA THR A 193 11.86 -2.39 -32.89
C THR A 193 10.85 -2.37 -31.73
N GLY A 194 10.75 -3.46 -30.96
CA GLY A 194 9.79 -3.65 -29.88
C GLY A 194 8.37 -3.94 -30.36
N LEU A 195 8.14 -4.00 -31.67
CA LEU A 195 6.84 -4.19 -32.26
C LEU A 195 6.40 -5.65 -32.13
N TYR A 196 5.20 -5.88 -31.60
CA TYR A 196 4.52 -7.16 -31.66
C TYR A 196 3.26 -7.08 -32.52
N ARG A 197 2.94 -8.18 -33.22
CA ARG A 197 1.71 -8.35 -34.00
C ARG A 197 1.07 -9.69 -33.69
N LEU A 198 -0.19 -9.67 -33.29
CA LEU A 198 -1.06 -10.84 -33.16
C LEU A 198 -2.19 -10.72 -34.17
N VAL A 199 -2.08 -11.37 -35.33
CA VAL A 199 -3.02 -11.25 -36.47
C VAL A 199 -4.47 -11.63 -36.13
N THR A 200 -4.68 -12.44 -35.10
CA THR A 200 -6.04 -12.83 -34.66
C THR A 200 -6.08 -13.07 -33.15
N LEU A 201 -6.98 -12.37 -32.45
CA LEU A 201 -7.29 -12.62 -31.05
C LEU A 201 -8.70 -13.26 -30.96
N PRO A 202 -8.85 -14.49 -30.41
CA PRO A 202 -10.16 -15.10 -30.25
C PRO A 202 -11.07 -14.30 -29.31
N THR A 203 -12.39 -14.40 -29.49
CA THR A 203 -13.36 -13.76 -28.59
C THR A 203 -13.18 -14.23 -27.15
N GLY A 204 -12.97 -13.30 -26.23
CA GLY A 204 -12.68 -13.61 -24.83
C GLY A 204 -12.35 -12.36 -24.01
N LYS A 205 -11.80 -12.57 -22.83
CA LYS A 205 -11.32 -11.53 -21.90
C LYS A 205 -9.92 -11.93 -21.44
N TYR A 206 -8.98 -11.00 -21.47
CA TYR A 206 -7.55 -11.30 -21.36
C TYR A 206 -6.80 -10.30 -20.49
N PHE A 207 -5.90 -10.80 -19.65
CA PHE A 207 -4.81 -9.99 -19.10
C PHE A 207 -3.66 -9.94 -20.10
N VAL A 208 -3.14 -8.75 -20.37
CA VAL A 208 -2.06 -8.52 -21.35
C VAL A 208 -0.75 -8.29 -20.61
N THR A 209 0.17 -9.24 -20.68
CA THR A 209 1.45 -9.17 -19.94
C THR A 209 2.63 -9.54 -20.82
N PHE A 210 3.75 -8.85 -20.61
CA PHE A 210 5.00 -9.08 -21.29
C PHE A 210 5.95 -9.92 -20.44
N VAL A 211 6.64 -10.86 -21.07
CA VAL A 211 7.73 -11.64 -20.49
C VAL A 211 9.00 -11.33 -21.29
N PRO A 212 10.03 -10.72 -20.68
CA PRO A 212 11.30 -10.43 -21.34
C PRO A 212 12.12 -11.69 -21.59
N ASP A 213 12.86 -11.70 -22.71
CA ASP A 213 13.91 -12.71 -22.98
C ASP A 213 15.27 -12.20 -22.47
N GLY A 214 15.45 -12.15 -21.14
CA GLY A 214 16.67 -11.68 -20.50
C GLY A 214 16.48 -11.36 -19.02
N ASP A 215 17.52 -10.79 -18.38
CA ASP A 215 17.51 -10.39 -16.96
C ASP A 215 17.67 -8.87 -16.74
N GLU A 216 17.60 -8.06 -17.80
CA GLU A 216 17.61 -6.59 -17.73
C GLU A 216 16.24 -5.98 -17.38
N HIS A 217 15.16 -6.70 -17.69
CA HIS A 217 13.77 -6.26 -17.52
C HIS A 217 12.98 -7.29 -16.71
N LEU A 218 11.87 -6.87 -16.11
CA LEU A 218 10.99 -7.74 -15.31
C LEU A 218 9.68 -8.06 -16.06
N PRO A 219 9.07 -9.24 -15.82
CA PRO A 219 7.73 -9.55 -16.33
C PRO A 219 6.67 -8.54 -15.84
N GLY A 220 5.67 -8.30 -16.69
CA GLY A 220 4.53 -7.43 -16.36
C GLY A 220 4.16 -6.48 -17.49
N GLY A 221 4.04 -5.20 -17.14
CA GLY A 221 3.79 -4.10 -18.05
C GLY A 221 2.55 -3.28 -17.68
N SER A 222 2.44 -2.09 -18.27
CA SER A 222 1.36 -1.11 -18.03
C SER A 222 -0.07 -1.62 -18.20
N LEU A 223 -0.29 -2.75 -18.87
CA LEU A 223 -1.61 -3.33 -19.17
C LEU A 223 -1.94 -4.62 -18.40
N CYS A 224 -1.05 -5.12 -17.52
CA CYS A 224 -1.19 -6.47 -16.97
C CYS A 224 -2.24 -6.65 -15.85
N ARG A 225 -2.77 -5.55 -15.29
CA ARG A 225 -3.61 -5.56 -14.07
C ARG A 225 -5.10 -5.78 -14.33
N VAL A 226 -5.61 -5.32 -15.47
CA VAL A 226 -7.04 -5.30 -15.78
C VAL A 226 -7.29 -6.19 -16.99
N ALA A 227 -8.28 -7.08 -16.89
CA ALA A 227 -8.65 -7.97 -17.99
C ALA A 227 -9.54 -7.23 -18.99
N LEU A 228 -9.04 -7.08 -20.21
CA LEU A 228 -9.71 -6.38 -21.30
C LEU A 228 -10.47 -7.36 -22.20
N ALA A 229 -11.65 -6.98 -22.70
CA ALA A 229 -12.35 -7.82 -23.66
C ALA A 229 -11.63 -7.78 -25.01
N SER A 230 -11.72 -8.87 -25.79
CA SER A 230 -11.16 -8.90 -27.14
C SER A 230 -11.67 -7.77 -28.04
N ALA A 231 -12.90 -7.30 -27.80
CA ALA A 231 -13.51 -6.19 -28.53
C ALA A 231 -12.84 -4.83 -28.25
N ASP A 232 -12.22 -4.66 -27.08
CA ASP A 232 -11.49 -3.45 -26.70
C ASP A 232 -10.01 -3.51 -27.14
N LEU A 233 -9.52 -4.72 -27.46
CA LEU A 233 -8.15 -5.00 -27.88
C LEU A 233 -7.99 -5.03 -29.42
N ILE A 234 -8.98 -5.57 -30.13
CA ILE A 234 -8.88 -5.79 -31.58
C ILE A 234 -8.93 -4.47 -32.36
N ASN A 235 -8.15 -4.39 -33.45
CA ASN A 235 -8.07 -3.21 -34.32
C ASN A 235 -7.67 -1.93 -33.55
N SER A 236 -6.81 -2.10 -32.54
CA SER A 236 -6.28 -1.03 -31.71
C SER A 236 -4.76 -1.15 -31.55
N ARG A 237 -4.12 -0.06 -31.14
CA ARG A 237 -2.70 -0.04 -30.78
C ARG A 237 -2.55 -0.11 -29.26
N MET A 238 -1.83 -1.11 -28.78
CA MET A 238 -1.66 -1.45 -27.37
C MET A 238 -0.18 -1.39 -26.99
N ASP A 239 0.35 -0.20 -26.77
CA ASP A 239 1.75 -0.04 -26.35
C ASP A 239 1.93 -0.41 -24.86
N ILE A 240 3.02 -1.10 -24.54
CA ILE A 240 3.30 -1.64 -23.20
C ILE A 240 4.59 -1.03 -22.67
N THR A 241 4.54 -0.35 -21.53
CA THR A 241 5.74 0.09 -20.79
C THR A 241 6.10 -0.95 -19.74
N VAL A 242 7.37 -1.36 -19.65
CA VAL A 242 7.85 -2.40 -18.73
C VAL A 242 8.96 -1.89 -17.79
N SER A 243 9.06 -2.52 -16.62
CA SER A 243 10.09 -2.18 -15.63
C SER A 243 11.46 -2.77 -15.98
N PHE A 244 12.53 -2.03 -15.71
CA PHE A 244 13.86 -2.63 -15.53
C PHE A 244 13.87 -3.59 -14.33
N ALA A 245 14.80 -4.53 -14.37
CA ALA A 245 15.28 -5.27 -13.22
C ALA A 245 16.39 -4.51 -12.49
N VAL A 246 16.70 -4.91 -11.27
CA VAL A 246 17.87 -4.42 -10.53
C VAL A 246 19.13 -5.11 -11.08
N PRO A 247 20.16 -4.36 -11.53
CA PRO A 247 21.44 -4.96 -11.93
C PRO A 247 22.13 -5.67 -10.76
N LYS A 248 22.79 -6.80 -11.03
CA LYS A 248 23.42 -7.64 -9.98
C LYS A 248 24.53 -6.94 -9.18
N GLU A 249 25.18 -5.95 -9.78
CA GLU A 249 26.25 -5.16 -9.15
C GLU A 249 25.73 -3.86 -8.50
N ALA A 250 24.42 -3.58 -8.60
CA ALA A 250 23.84 -2.34 -8.07
C ALA A 250 23.85 -2.35 -6.53
N THR A 251 24.55 -1.36 -5.96
CA THR A 251 24.52 -1.06 -4.52
C THR A 251 23.42 -0.05 -4.18
N TYR A 252 23.04 -0.03 -2.91
CA TYR A 252 22.14 0.98 -2.34
C TYR A 252 22.84 2.36 -2.31
N VAL A 253 22.07 3.44 -2.49
CA VAL A 253 22.56 4.84 -2.47
C VAL A 253 21.80 5.75 -1.49
N GLY A 254 20.69 5.26 -0.93
CA GLY A 254 19.94 5.92 0.13
C GLY A 254 18.80 6.76 -0.40
N THR A 255 17.72 6.83 0.38
CA THR A 255 16.58 7.70 0.09
C THR A 255 17.02 9.16 -0.08
N GLY A 256 18.08 9.59 0.63
CA GLY A 256 18.71 10.90 0.47
C GLY A 256 19.09 11.26 -0.97
N ALA A 257 19.67 10.30 -1.71
CA ALA A 257 19.96 10.45 -3.14
C ALA A 257 18.65 10.54 -3.95
N CYS A 258 17.69 9.65 -3.70
CA CYS A 258 16.40 9.65 -4.40
C CYS A 258 15.64 10.98 -4.25
N VAL A 259 15.51 11.50 -3.03
CA VAL A 259 14.75 12.73 -2.76
C VAL A 259 15.45 13.99 -3.28
N THR A 260 16.73 13.92 -3.61
CA THR A 260 17.46 15.03 -4.26
C THR A 260 16.88 15.32 -5.66
N CYS A 261 16.37 14.31 -6.36
CA CYS A 261 15.80 14.46 -7.71
C CYS A 261 14.27 14.28 -7.76
N HIS A 262 13.68 13.47 -6.87
CA HIS A 262 12.22 13.26 -6.79
C HIS A 262 11.51 14.17 -5.77
N GLY A 263 12.27 14.91 -4.95
CA GLY A 263 11.75 15.65 -3.80
C GLY A 263 11.44 14.74 -2.60
N PRO A 264 11.31 15.30 -1.37
CA PRO A 264 11.05 14.51 -0.16
C PRO A 264 9.62 13.93 -0.07
N ALA A 265 8.71 14.36 -0.97
CA ALA A 265 7.30 13.96 -0.99
C ALA A 265 6.64 14.02 0.40
N HIS A 266 5.75 13.08 0.72
CA HIS A 266 5.25 12.87 2.08
C HIS A 266 5.95 11.67 2.76
N MET A 267 7.07 11.19 2.21
CA MET A 267 7.78 9.97 2.66
C MET A 267 8.19 9.98 4.14
N PRO A 268 8.68 11.10 4.72
CA PRO A 268 8.95 11.15 6.16
C PRO A 268 7.71 10.89 7.03
N LYS A 269 6.52 11.22 6.52
CA LYS A 269 5.22 11.05 7.20
C LYS A 269 4.60 9.67 6.97
N THR A 270 5.42 8.62 6.83
CA THR A 270 4.97 7.22 6.67
C THR A 270 5.20 6.41 7.94
N LEU A 271 4.31 5.45 8.25
CA LEU A 271 4.60 4.45 9.30
C LEU A 271 5.83 3.60 8.97
N HIS A 272 6.11 3.45 7.67
CA HIS A 272 7.31 2.81 7.14
C HIS A 272 8.63 3.53 7.49
N LYS A 273 8.60 4.80 7.93
CA LYS A 273 9.76 5.52 8.46
C LYS A 273 9.79 5.64 9.99
N LEU A 274 8.80 5.10 10.70
CA LEU A 274 8.65 5.20 12.16
C LEU A 274 8.63 3.84 12.88
N GLY A 275 9.20 2.80 12.25
CA GLY A 275 9.32 1.47 12.86
C GLY A 275 10.27 1.47 14.06
N ILE A 276 11.41 2.12 13.89
CA ILE A 276 12.53 2.30 14.83
C ILE A 276 12.96 3.77 14.81
N TRP A 277 13.11 4.36 15.99
CA TRP A 277 13.70 5.69 16.17
C TRP A 277 14.55 5.75 17.44
N SER A 278 15.46 6.73 17.50
CA SER A 278 16.25 7.01 18.70
C SER A 278 15.54 8.06 19.58
N PRO A 279 15.53 7.92 20.92
CA PRO A 279 15.03 8.96 21.80
C PRO A 279 15.99 10.17 21.93
N TYR A 280 17.14 10.13 21.26
CA TYR A 280 18.18 11.16 21.29
C TYR A 280 18.41 11.87 19.94
N HIS A 281 17.92 11.28 18.84
CA HIS A 281 18.06 11.79 17.49
C HIS A 281 16.80 11.42 16.69
N GLU A 282 16.15 12.41 16.09
CA GLU A 282 15.07 12.22 15.11
C GLU A 282 15.70 12.26 13.72
N GLY A 283 15.61 11.14 12.99
CA GLY A 283 16.25 11.01 11.69
C GLY A 283 15.68 11.99 10.67
N LYS A 284 16.50 12.47 9.73
CA LYS A 284 16.08 13.52 8.76
C LYS A 284 15.03 13.04 7.77
N LEU A 285 14.81 11.73 7.69
CA LEU A 285 13.78 11.06 6.90
C LEU A 285 12.67 10.47 7.78
N GLN A 286 12.67 10.78 9.07
CA GLN A 286 11.60 10.49 10.03
C GLN A 286 10.84 11.78 10.33
N ASP A 287 9.54 11.66 10.60
CA ASP A 287 8.71 12.81 10.95
C ASP A 287 7.79 12.40 12.09
N LEU A 288 8.16 12.79 13.31
CA LEU A 288 7.41 12.54 14.54
C LEU A 288 6.44 13.70 14.85
N ASP A 289 5.90 14.40 13.84
CA ASP A 289 4.95 15.50 14.08
C ASP A 289 3.61 15.08 14.73
N SER A 290 2.71 16.06 14.87
CA SER A 290 1.38 15.91 15.44
C SER A 290 0.49 14.87 14.76
N ARG A 291 0.83 14.38 13.56
CA ARG A 291 0.17 13.22 12.95
C ARG A 291 0.35 11.94 13.76
N PHE A 292 1.49 11.82 14.45
CA PHE A 292 1.89 10.61 15.16
C PHE A 292 2.12 10.83 16.67
N GLU A 293 1.83 12.02 17.19
CA GLU A 293 2.01 12.38 18.61
C GLU A 293 1.33 11.40 19.57
N ASP A 294 0.11 10.96 19.25
CA ASP A 294 -0.64 9.93 20.02
C ASP A 294 0.09 8.58 20.10
N MET A 295 1.03 8.31 19.18
CA MET A 295 1.78 7.06 19.14
C MET A 295 3.10 7.11 19.91
N TRP A 296 3.72 8.29 20.08
CA TRP A 296 5.03 8.42 20.72
C TRP A 296 5.02 9.23 22.03
N GLY A 297 4.20 10.27 22.15
CA GLY A 297 4.11 11.10 23.36
C GLY A 297 3.76 10.29 24.62
N PRO A 298 2.75 9.40 24.56
CA PRO A 298 2.39 8.51 25.68
C PRO A 298 3.53 7.58 26.14
N VAL A 299 4.44 7.20 25.23
CA VAL A 299 5.60 6.34 25.51
C VAL A 299 6.56 7.02 26.49
N TYR A 300 6.89 8.28 26.21
CA TYR A 300 7.78 9.08 27.05
C TYR A 300 7.09 9.58 28.32
N SER A 301 5.76 9.75 28.33
CA SER A 301 4.99 10.13 29.53
C SER A 301 5.22 9.20 30.74
N LYS A 302 5.59 7.94 30.47
CA LYS A 302 5.93 6.93 31.48
C LYS A 302 7.37 6.98 31.96
N PHE A 303 8.29 7.64 31.26
CA PHE A 303 9.64 7.88 31.74
C PHE A 303 9.66 9.21 32.52
N THR A 304 9.60 9.12 33.85
CA THR A 304 9.58 10.29 34.75
C THR A 304 10.89 10.43 35.51
N GLU A 305 11.21 11.61 36.03
CA GLU A 305 12.41 11.82 36.87
C GLU A 305 12.41 10.96 38.15
N THR A 306 11.23 10.77 38.75
CA THR A 306 11.04 9.87 39.91
C THR A 306 11.04 8.39 39.53
N GLY A 307 10.78 8.10 38.26
CA GLY A 307 10.65 6.77 37.69
C GLY A 307 9.27 6.12 37.86
N THR A 308 8.83 5.41 36.82
CA THR A 308 7.63 4.56 36.85
C THR A 308 8.07 3.13 37.11
N LYS A 309 7.72 2.58 38.28
CA LYS A 309 8.11 1.23 38.71
C LYS A 309 7.06 0.21 38.30
N VAL A 310 7.50 -0.85 37.63
CA VAL A 310 6.69 -2.01 37.22
C VAL A 310 7.20 -3.27 37.95
N TYR A 311 6.29 -3.98 38.60
CA TYR A 311 6.54 -5.24 39.30
C TYR A 311 6.38 -6.43 38.36
N PHE A 312 7.36 -7.33 38.31
CA PHE A 312 7.30 -8.60 37.58
C PHE A 312 7.09 -9.74 38.57
N TYR A 313 5.96 -10.43 38.48
CA TYR A 313 5.51 -11.38 39.50
C TYR A 313 4.71 -12.56 38.93
N ASP A 314 4.43 -13.57 39.76
CA ASP A 314 3.71 -14.80 39.39
C ASP A 314 4.30 -15.45 38.13
N TYR A 315 5.58 -15.82 38.16
CA TYR A 315 6.25 -16.51 37.07
C TYR A 315 5.53 -17.81 36.69
N ASP A 316 5.29 -18.00 35.40
CA ASP A 316 4.72 -19.22 34.85
C ASP A 316 5.45 -19.59 33.54
N PRO A 317 6.27 -20.65 33.55
CA PRO A 317 7.08 -21.07 32.41
C PRO A 317 6.27 -21.68 31.27
N THR A 318 4.96 -21.93 31.46
CA THR A 318 4.07 -22.48 30.41
C THR A 318 3.50 -21.39 29.50
N ARG A 319 3.66 -20.11 29.87
CA ARG A 319 3.35 -18.96 29.02
C ARG A 319 4.39 -18.79 27.90
N GLY A 320 4.03 -17.99 26.89
CA GLY A 320 4.88 -17.66 25.76
C GLY A 320 5.98 -16.67 26.14
N PHE A 321 6.05 -15.53 25.46
CA PHE A 321 7.01 -14.47 25.79
C PHE A 321 6.65 -13.64 27.03
N ASP A 322 5.42 -13.78 27.55
CA ASP A 322 4.91 -13.05 28.71
C ASP A 322 4.78 -13.96 29.93
N LYS A 323 5.92 -14.44 30.44
CA LYS A 323 6.04 -15.40 31.55
C LYS A 323 5.82 -14.80 32.94
N TYR A 324 5.87 -13.48 33.09
CA TYR A 324 5.55 -12.73 34.29
C TYR A 324 4.23 -11.97 34.14
N LYS A 325 3.56 -11.68 35.26
CA LYS A 325 2.54 -10.63 35.32
C LYS A 325 3.22 -9.31 35.62
N THR A 326 2.62 -8.22 35.15
CA THR A 326 3.11 -6.84 35.26
C THR A 326 2.06 -5.98 35.96
N SER A 327 2.51 -5.03 36.80
CA SER A 327 1.66 -3.97 37.37
C SER A 327 2.52 -2.81 37.87
N GLU A 328 1.99 -1.58 37.83
CA GLU A 328 2.60 -0.42 38.52
C GLU A 328 2.33 -0.44 40.04
N ILE A 329 1.30 -1.18 40.48
CA ILE A 329 0.92 -1.30 41.89
C ILE A 329 1.63 -2.53 42.50
N PRO A 330 2.19 -2.45 43.72
CA PRO A 330 2.75 -3.60 44.40
C PRO A 330 1.73 -4.74 44.53
N PRO A 331 2.02 -5.96 44.04
CA PRO A 331 1.07 -7.08 44.11
C PRO A 331 0.84 -7.51 45.57
N ALA A 332 -0.39 -7.92 45.88
CA ALA A 332 -0.80 -8.26 47.24
C ALA A 332 0.06 -9.37 47.89
N ASN A 333 0.63 -10.27 47.09
CA ASN A 333 1.62 -11.24 47.54
C ASN A 333 3.03 -10.85 47.05
N MET A 334 3.73 -10.02 47.82
CA MET A 334 5.10 -9.60 47.49
C MET A 334 6.10 -10.76 47.38
N ALA A 335 5.80 -11.95 47.92
CA ALA A 335 6.68 -13.11 47.83
C ALA A 335 6.68 -13.77 46.43
N THR A 336 5.79 -13.40 45.51
CA THR A 336 5.83 -13.87 44.11
C THR A 336 6.47 -12.86 43.15
N VAL A 337 6.98 -11.73 43.65
CA VAL A 337 7.73 -10.77 42.84
C VAL A 337 9.14 -11.31 42.59
N ALA A 338 9.50 -11.41 41.32
CA ALA A 338 10.83 -11.80 40.88
C ALA A 338 11.78 -10.59 40.90
N PHE A 339 11.40 -9.55 40.17
CA PHE A 339 12.16 -8.30 40.01
C PHE A 339 11.22 -7.10 39.78
N THR A 340 11.77 -5.90 39.86
CA THR A 340 11.10 -4.68 39.37
C THR A 340 11.93 -4.03 38.26
N VAL A 341 11.24 -3.39 37.32
CA VAL A 341 11.83 -2.52 36.30
C VAL A 341 11.31 -1.11 36.53
N THR A 342 12.18 -0.12 36.68
CA THR A 342 11.79 1.29 36.85
C THR A 342 12.24 2.10 35.65
N ALA A 343 11.29 2.49 34.79
CA ALA A 343 11.52 3.34 33.63
C ALA A 343 11.62 4.81 34.07
N ARG A 344 12.75 5.49 33.80
CA ARG A 344 13.00 6.86 34.27
C ARG A 344 13.83 7.69 33.30
N VAL A 345 13.68 9.01 33.37
CA VAL A 345 14.65 9.94 32.79
C VAL A 345 15.62 10.38 33.86
N LYS A 346 16.92 10.33 33.58
CA LYS A 346 17.96 10.83 34.48
C LYS A 346 19.05 11.51 33.66
N ASP A 347 19.42 12.74 34.04
CA ASP A 347 20.47 13.53 33.36
C ASP A 347 20.23 13.65 31.82
N GLY A 348 18.95 13.73 31.42
CA GLY A 348 18.52 13.77 30.01
C GLY A 348 18.53 12.42 29.29
N LYS A 349 18.84 11.31 29.97
CA LYS A 349 18.90 9.95 29.41
C LYS A 349 17.74 9.10 29.86
N TYR A 350 17.20 8.31 28.93
CA TYR A 350 16.16 7.32 29.19
C TYR A 350 16.81 6.01 29.65
N GLU A 351 16.44 5.51 30.81
CA GLU A 351 17.01 4.28 31.37
C GLU A 351 15.96 3.44 32.12
N MET A 352 16.21 2.14 32.18
CA MET A 352 15.47 1.20 33.01
C MET A 352 16.37 0.67 34.13
N LEU A 353 15.97 0.89 35.38
CA LEU A 353 16.60 0.28 36.55
C LEU A 353 15.93 -1.08 36.84
N MET A 354 16.68 -2.17 36.70
CA MET A 354 16.26 -3.51 37.13
C MET A 354 16.78 -3.83 38.54
N GLU A 355 15.88 -4.26 39.42
CA GLU A 355 16.18 -4.65 40.80
C GLU A 355 15.66 -6.06 41.09
N ASN A 356 16.49 -6.94 41.65
CA ASN A 356 16.13 -8.31 42.01
C ASN A 356 15.51 -8.34 43.42
N LEU A 357 14.27 -8.83 43.56
CA LEU A 357 13.59 -8.91 44.86
C LEU A 357 13.66 -10.31 45.50
N GLN A 358 13.96 -11.36 44.73
CA GLN A 358 14.18 -12.71 45.27
C GLN A 358 15.55 -12.86 45.94
N ASN A 359 16.58 -12.17 45.42
CA ASN A 359 17.96 -12.26 45.87
C ASN A 359 18.56 -10.85 46.05
N PRO A 360 18.49 -10.24 47.25
CA PRO A 360 19.03 -8.92 47.52
C PRO A 360 20.56 -8.79 47.42
N ALA A 361 21.30 -9.90 47.27
CA ALA A 361 22.75 -9.86 47.03
C ALA A 361 23.10 -9.64 45.54
N ASP A 362 22.12 -9.75 44.64
CA ASP A 362 22.26 -9.52 43.21
C ASP A 362 22.06 -8.02 42.90
N PRO A 363 23.10 -7.26 42.53
CA PRO A 363 23.07 -5.79 42.53
C PRO A 363 22.15 -5.21 41.43
N PRO A 364 21.51 -4.05 41.62
CA PRO A 364 20.69 -3.45 40.56
C PRO A 364 21.46 -3.18 39.26
N ARG A 365 20.81 -3.37 38.11
CA ARG A 365 21.34 -3.00 36.78
C ARG A 365 20.65 -1.73 36.29
N VAL A 366 21.41 -0.75 35.83
CA VAL A 366 20.89 0.39 35.06
C VAL A 366 21.15 0.09 33.59
N ILE A 367 20.10 0.09 32.77
CA ILE A 367 20.17 -0.28 31.36
C ILE A 367 19.66 0.91 30.53
N PRO A 368 20.46 1.47 29.61
CA PRO A 368 20.04 2.59 28.78
C PRO A 368 18.97 2.13 27.78
N VAL A 369 18.04 3.03 27.46
CA VAL A 369 17.20 2.91 26.27
C VAL A 369 17.94 3.59 25.13
N ASP A 370 18.38 2.81 24.15
CA ASP A 370 19.17 3.28 23.01
C ASP A 370 18.29 3.52 21.76
N ALA A 371 17.20 2.78 21.61
CA ALA A 371 16.18 2.98 20.56
C ALA A 371 14.79 2.48 21.00
N VAL A 372 13.74 2.89 20.29
CA VAL A 372 12.35 2.46 20.49
C VAL A 372 11.85 1.74 19.24
N TYR A 373 10.99 0.72 19.40
CA TYR A 373 10.50 -0.14 18.32
C TYR A 373 8.99 -0.42 18.40
N GLY A 374 8.29 -0.17 17.29
CA GLY A 374 6.95 -0.72 17.01
C GLY A 374 5.79 0.27 17.01
N GLY A 375 6.06 1.58 16.97
CA GLY A 375 5.06 2.65 17.14
C GLY A 375 3.76 2.43 16.33
N GLY A 376 3.88 2.05 15.05
CA GLY A 376 2.78 1.84 14.09
C GLY A 376 1.68 0.85 14.45
N VAL A 377 1.74 0.17 15.60
CA VAL A 377 0.72 -0.76 16.09
C VAL A 377 0.29 -0.49 17.55
N TYR A 378 0.40 0.77 18.00
CA TYR A 378 -0.02 1.25 19.33
C TYR A 378 0.65 0.55 20.52
N LYS A 379 1.80 -0.10 20.27
CA LYS A 379 2.64 -0.76 21.28
C LYS A 379 4.11 -0.48 21.05
N GLN A 380 4.85 -0.27 22.12
CA GLN A 380 6.25 0.16 22.04
C GLN A 380 7.12 -0.74 22.89
N ARG A 381 8.23 -1.16 22.29
CA ARG A 381 9.29 -1.95 22.90
C ARG A 381 10.55 -1.11 22.88
N TYR A 382 11.46 -1.41 23.78
CA TYR A 382 12.68 -0.63 23.96
C TYR A 382 13.88 -1.51 23.64
N LEU A 383 14.91 -0.92 23.05
CA LEU A 383 16.12 -1.58 22.59
C LEU A 383 17.32 -1.03 23.35
N THR A 384 18.30 -1.90 23.62
CA THR A 384 19.55 -1.56 24.30
C THR A 384 20.75 -2.31 23.70
N LYS A 385 21.92 -1.67 23.61
CA LYS A 385 23.15 -2.25 23.08
C LYS A 385 23.78 -3.23 24.10
N ILE A 386 23.94 -4.49 23.71
CA ILE A 386 24.65 -5.53 24.47
C ILE A 386 26.08 -5.69 23.94
N ALA A 387 27.07 -5.29 24.74
CA ALA A 387 28.47 -5.39 24.36
C ALA A 387 28.97 -6.84 24.21
N THR A 388 29.84 -7.07 23.22
CA THR A 388 30.54 -8.33 22.95
C THR A 388 32.02 -8.05 22.66
N GLU A 389 32.85 -9.10 22.54
CA GLU A 389 34.25 -8.92 22.11
C GLU A 389 34.38 -8.35 20.68
N ALA A 390 33.33 -8.47 19.86
CA ALA A 390 33.31 -8.04 18.46
C ALA A 390 32.58 -6.70 18.22
N GLY A 391 32.08 -6.04 19.27
CA GLY A 391 31.27 -4.82 19.18
C GLY A 391 30.05 -4.89 20.10
N PHE A 392 28.84 -4.80 19.54
CA PHE A 392 27.59 -5.03 20.26
C PHE A 392 26.53 -5.64 19.33
N PHE A 393 25.39 -6.01 19.91
CA PHE A 393 24.12 -6.28 19.22
C PHE A 393 22.97 -5.63 20.02
N TYR A 394 21.86 -5.28 19.39
CA TYR A 394 20.71 -4.75 20.13
C TYR A 394 19.86 -5.87 20.73
N SER A 395 19.40 -5.71 21.97
CA SER A 395 18.43 -6.60 22.61
C SER A 395 17.15 -5.85 22.97
N LEU A 396 16.02 -6.54 22.82
CA LEU A 396 14.74 -6.10 23.34
C LEU A 396 14.75 -6.14 24.88
N MET A 397 14.29 -5.05 25.48
CA MET A 397 14.13 -4.87 26.93
C MET A 397 12.85 -5.55 27.43
N PRO A 398 12.73 -5.91 28.73
CA PRO A 398 11.68 -6.80 29.24
C PRO A 398 10.26 -6.19 29.31
N LEU A 399 10.07 -4.97 28.81
CA LEU A 399 8.80 -4.24 28.84
C LEU A 399 8.27 -3.93 27.44
N GLN A 400 7.00 -4.24 27.22
CA GLN A 400 6.18 -3.64 26.17
C GLN A 400 5.18 -2.68 26.82
N PHE A 401 5.18 -1.42 26.36
CA PHE A 401 4.15 -0.43 26.65
C PHE A 401 2.99 -0.56 25.64
N GLN A 402 1.77 -0.23 26.05
CA GLN A 402 0.58 -0.17 25.18
C GLN A 402 -0.13 1.16 25.39
N HIS A 403 -0.31 1.91 24.31
CA HIS A 403 -0.95 3.23 24.36
C HIS A 403 -2.40 3.13 24.85
N GLU A 404 -3.20 2.24 24.24
CA GLU A 404 -4.61 2.01 24.57
C GLU A 404 -4.80 0.94 25.67
N GLY A 405 -3.76 0.64 26.45
CA GLY A 405 -3.81 -0.41 27.47
C GLY A 405 -4.67 -0.02 28.68
N ASP A 406 -5.38 -0.99 29.26
CA ASP A 406 -6.14 -0.81 30.50
C ASP A 406 -5.87 -1.98 31.48
N ASP A 407 -5.45 -1.64 32.70
CA ASP A 407 -5.20 -2.62 33.76
C ASP A 407 -6.49 -3.22 34.34
N ALA A 408 -7.67 -2.66 34.04
CA ALA A 408 -8.95 -3.29 34.33
C ALA A 408 -9.22 -4.52 33.43
N TYR A 409 -8.56 -4.66 32.27
CA TYR A 409 -8.76 -5.80 31.39
C TYR A 409 -8.22 -7.11 31.99
N THR A 410 -9.00 -8.18 31.84
CA THR A 410 -8.65 -9.56 32.22
C THR A 410 -7.67 -10.19 31.22
N ASP A 411 -7.73 -9.80 29.95
CA ASP A 411 -6.73 -10.14 28.94
C ASP A 411 -5.43 -9.40 29.23
N ARG A 412 -4.46 -10.10 29.86
CA ARG A 412 -3.12 -9.57 30.18
C ARG A 412 -2.39 -8.95 28.98
N THR A 413 -2.76 -9.34 27.76
CA THR A 413 -2.12 -8.83 26.54
C THR A 413 -2.63 -7.45 26.13
N ARG A 414 -3.57 -6.85 26.89
CA ARG A 414 -4.13 -5.50 26.67
C ARG A 414 -3.88 -4.56 27.85
N LYS A 415 -2.94 -4.92 28.73
CA LYS A 415 -2.54 -4.10 29.88
C LYS A 415 -1.56 -3.02 29.47
N VAL A 416 -1.55 -1.91 30.21
CA VAL A 416 -0.65 -0.75 29.99
C VAL A 416 0.80 -1.20 29.88
N TRP A 417 1.21 -2.11 30.76
CA TRP A 417 2.49 -2.81 30.70
C TRP A 417 2.29 -4.29 30.49
N ARG A 418 3.07 -4.87 29.59
CA ARG A 418 3.16 -6.31 29.38
C ARG A 418 4.61 -6.77 29.49
N ASP A 419 4.81 -7.91 30.15
CA ASP A 419 6.08 -8.63 30.10
C ASP A 419 6.42 -9.00 28.64
N TYR A 420 7.63 -8.66 28.23
CA TYR A 420 8.15 -8.91 26.90
C TYR A 420 9.52 -9.57 26.99
N HIS A 421 9.53 -10.87 27.24
CA HIS A 421 10.74 -11.68 27.47
C HIS A 421 11.56 -11.27 28.71
N GLY A 422 10.90 -11.02 29.85
CA GLY A 422 11.56 -10.91 31.15
C GLY A 422 12.45 -12.12 31.49
N ASP A 423 12.19 -13.29 30.91
CA ASP A 423 13.01 -14.50 31.04
C ASP A 423 14.31 -14.49 30.22
N TRP A 424 14.51 -13.54 29.31
CA TRP A 424 15.82 -13.26 28.71
C TRP A 424 16.72 -12.46 29.65
N TRP A 425 16.12 -11.68 30.55
CA TRP A 425 16.81 -10.77 31.48
C TRP A 425 16.91 -11.31 32.91
N PHE A 426 16.11 -12.31 33.29
CA PHE A 426 16.09 -12.88 34.63
C PHE A 426 16.23 -14.41 34.61
N ASN A 427 16.86 -14.96 35.65
CA ASN A 427 16.91 -16.40 35.90
C ASN A 427 16.16 -16.73 37.19
N ASP A 428 14.90 -17.11 37.07
CA ASP A 428 14.02 -17.39 38.22
C ASP A 428 14.34 -18.76 38.84
N THR A 429 15.28 -18.75 39.78
CA THR A 429 15.69 -19.92 40.58
C THR A 429 15.46 -19.70 42.08
N GLY A 430 14.55 -18.78 42.44
CA GLY A 430 14.26 -18.41 43.82
C GLY A 430 15.46 -17.76 44.51
N ALA A 431 15.92 -18.32 45.62
CA ALA A 431 16.97 -17.70 46.44
C ALA A 431 18.34 -17.51 45.73
N THR A 432 18.58 -18.20 44.62
CA THR A 432 19.79 -18.04 43.78
C THR A 432 19.53 -17.25 42.50
N ALA A 433 18.36 -16.64 42.36
CA ALA A 433 17.98 -15.92 41.15
C ALA A 433 18.91 -14.74 40.87
N THR A 434 19.12 -14.46 39.58
CA THR A 434 20.00 -13.38 39.11
C THR A 434 19.42 -12.69 37.87
N ILE A 435 19.62 -11.37 37.78
CA ILE A 435 19.51 -10.63 36.52
C ILE A 435 20.70 -11.04 35.64
N LYS A 436 20.43 -11.40 34.38
CA LYS A 436 21.41 -11.88 33.39
C LYS A 436 21.36 -11.01 32.13
N THR A 437 22.43 -11.09 31.34
CA THR A 437 22.45 -10.51 29.99
C THR A 437 21.73 -11.46 29.02
N PRO A 438 20.89 -10.94 28.10
CA PRO A 438 20.32 -11.73 27.00
C PRO A 438 21.40 -12.37 26.11
N ALA A 439 21.05 -13.48 25.46
CA ALA A 439 21.97 -14.19 24.57
C ALA A 439 21.91 -13.59 23.15
N ALA A 440 22.99 -13.72 22.37
CA ALA A 440 23.00 -13.27 20.97
C ALA A 440 21.86 -13.88 20.12
N SER A 441 21.36 -15.08 20.45
CA SER A 441 20.21 -15.68 19.76
C SER A 441 18.92 -14.86 19.83
N THR A 442 18.82 -13.92 20.78
CA THR A 442 17.68 -13.02 20.98
C THR A 442 17.95 -11.60 20.47
N SER A 443 19.03 -11.40 19.71
CA SER A 443 19.40 -10.11 19.12
C SER A 443 18.34 -9.59 18.16
N PHE A 444 18.15 -8.28 18.12
CA PHE A 444 17.21 -7.60 17.22
C PHE A 444 17.63 -7.75 15.74
N GLU A 445 18.93 -7.80 15.47
CA GLU A 445 19.54 -8.03 14.14
C GLU A 445 19.01 -9.30 13.50
N LYS A 446 19.22 -10.46 14.16
CA LYS A 446 18.80 -11.79 13.71
C LYS A 446 17.28 -11.97 13.57
N ASN A 447 16.48 -11.20 14.31
CA ASN A 447 15.05 -11.47 14.51
C ASN A 447 14.11 -10.40 13.96
N CYS A 448 14.60 -9.20 13.61
CA CYS A 448 13.76 -8.04 13.27
C CYS A 448 14.34 -7.13 12.18
N VAL A 449 15.66 -6.85 12.15
CA VAL A 449 16.23 -5.78 11.31
C VAL A 449 15.91 -5.94 9.81
N SER A 450 15.81 -7.17 9.31
CA SER A 450 15.47 -7.47 7.91
C SER A 450 14.13 -6.91 7.40
N CYS A 451 13.28 -6.39 8.28
CA CYS A 451 12.01 -5.76 7.92
C CYS A 451 11.94 -4.28 8.33
N HIS A 452 13.03 -3.75 8.91
CA HIS A 452 13.11 -2.43 9.54
C HIS A 452 14.42 -1.68 9.22
N ALA A 453 15.08 -2.02 8.12
CA ALA A 453 16.21 -1.29 7.56
C ALA A 453 16.32 -1.52 6.04
N VAL A 454 16.94 -0.59 5.31
CA VAL A 454 17.24 -0.74 3.89
C VAL A 454 18.53 -1.53 3.70
N GLY A 455 18.55 -2.43 2.71
CA GLY A 455 19.76 -3.10 2.25
C GLY A 455 20.52 -3.90 3.31
N ALA A 456 19.85 -4.31 4.40
CA ALA A 456 20.53 -4.90 5.53
C ALA A 456 21.18 -6.25 5.18
N GLN A 457 22.47 -6.39 5.46
CA GLN A 457 23.15 -7.69 5.52
C GLN A 457 23.35 -8.12 6.97
N ILE A 458 22.66 -9.18 7.38
CA ILE A 458 22.79 -9.71 8.74
C ILE A 458 23.89 -10.78 8.78
N THR A 459 24.92 -10.57 9.61
CA THR A 459 26.08 -11.46 9.76
C THR A 459 26.29 -11.86 11.23
N GLY A 460 27.12 -12.88 11.47
CA GLY A 460 27.50 -13.32 12.82
C GLY A 460 26.96 -14.70 13.22
N SER A 461 26.80 -14.92 14.53
CA SER A 461 26.29 -16.18 15.08
C SER A 461 25.87 -16.06 16.55
N ASP A 462 25.09 -17.05 17.02
CA ASP A 462 24.68 -17.15 18.43
C ASP A 462 25.85 -17.25 19.44
N ALA A 463 27.05 -17.58 18.98
CA ALA A 463 28.26 -17.65 19.80
C ALA A 463 29.04 -16.32 19.86
N ASN A 464 29.04 -15.53 18.77
CA ASN A 464 29.91 -14.36 18.60
C ASN A 464 29.16 -13.03 18.67
N GLY A 465 27.81 -13.06 18.69
CA GLY A 465 26.98 -11.89 18.39
C GLY A 465 26.51 -11.89 16.94
N TRP A 466 25.38 -11.23 16.70
CA TRP A 466 24.90 -10.90 15.36
C TRP A 466 25.09 -9.41 15.10
N LYS A 467 25.28 -9.04 13.84
CA LYS A 467 25.37 -7.67 13.36
C LYS A 467 24.44 -7.50 12.18
N ALA A 468 23.95 -6.29 11.96
CA ALA A 468 23.41 -5.86 10.70
C ALA A 468 24.35 -4.81 10.12
N HIS A 469 24.84 -5.03 8.90
CA HIS A 469 25.47 -3.99 8.11
C HIS A 469 24.35 -3.24 7.40
N LEU A 470 24.24 -1.95 7.67
CA LEU A 470 23.20 -1.09 7.12
C LEU A 470 23.81 -0.15 6.07
N LEU A 471 22.96 0.65 5.46
CA LEU A 471 23.37 1.69 4.53
C LEU A 471 23.77 2.95 5.30
N SER A 472 25.06 3.24 5.33
CA SER A 472 25.59 4.49 5.88
C SER A 472 25.22 5.69 4.99
N ASP A 473 24.61 6.72 5.57
CA ASP A 473 24.23 7.97 4.92
C ASP A 473 24.58 9.17 5.82
N GLU A 474 25.75 9.77 5.61
CA GLU A 474 26.23 10.96 6.34
C GLU A 474 25.29 12.18 6.24
N VAL A 475 24.41 12.22 5.23
CA VAL A 475 23.60 13.39 4.92
C VAL A 475 22.16 13.24 5.42
N TRP A 476 21.56 12.05 5.24
CA TRP A 476 20.14 11.77 5.53
C TRP A 476 19.89 10.57 6.44
N GLY A 477 20.93 9.94 7.00
CA GLY A 477 20.81 8.85 7.96
C GLY A 477 19.97 9.20 9.19
N ASP A 478 19.46 8.16 9.85
CA ASP A 478 18.55 8.27 10.99
C ASP A 478 19.30 8.33 12.34
N PHE A 479 20.27 7.44 12.55
CA PHE A 479 21.27 7.50 13.64
C PHE A 479 22.34 6.41 13.44
N ASP A 480 23.47 6.53 14.15
CA ASP A 480 24.53 5.51 14.23
C ASP A 480 24.03 4.24 14.95
N TYR A 481 23.50 3.30 14.15
CA TYR A 481 22.96 2.04 14.63
C TYR A 481 24.10 1.04 14.85
N ASP A 482 24.95 0.83 13.83
CA ASP A 482 25.96 -0.23 13.83
C ASP A 482 27.23 0.08 14.65
N GLY A 483 27.46 1.36 14.97
CA GLY A 483 28.53 1.84 15.83
C GLY A 483 29.82 2.21 15.11
N ASP A 484 29.85 2.33 13.78
CA ASP A 484 31.04 2.72 13.02
C ASP A 484 31.37 4.23 13.10
N GLY A 485 30.41 5.05 13.52
CA GLY A 485 30.51 6.51 13.64
C GLY A 485 29.81 7.30 12.53
N THR A 486 29.14 6.63 11.61
CA THR A 486 28.30 7.20 10.55
C THR A 486 26.82 7.06 10.91
N GLU A 487 25.94 7.92 10.39
CA GLU A 487 24.49 7.76 10.54
C GLU A 487 23.98 6.71 9.53
N ASP A 488 23.16 5.75 9.97
CA ASP A 488 22.59 4.69 9.11
C ASP A 488 21.17 5.05 8.63
N GLU A 489 20.80 4.72 7.39
CA GLU A 489 19.39 4.75 6.99
C GLU A 489 18.63 3.54 7.56
N LEU A 490 17.73 3.80 8.52
CA LEU A 490 16.86 2.81 9.11
C LEU A 490 15.47 2.81 8.46
N ASN A 491 14.67 1.83 8.88
CA ASN A 491 13.31 1.59 8.46
C ASN A 491 13.19 1.25 6.96
N VAL A 492 11.97 1.25 6.43
CA VAL A 492 11.70 0.92 5.03
C VAL A 492 11.94 2.17 4.18
N SER A 493 12.73 2.03 3.11
CA SER A 493 13.19 3.13 2.25
C SER A 493 12.58 3.07 0.85
N CYS A 494 12.93 4.04 0.00
CA CYS A 494 12.64 3.95 -1.44
C CYS A 494 13.22 2.66 -2.04
N GLU A 495 14.49 2.35 -1.74
CA GLU A 495 15.19 1.19 -2.31
C GLU A 495 14.73 -0.16 -1.75
N SER A 496 14.01 -0.19 -0.62
CA SER A 496 13.27 -1.38 -0.16
C SER A 496 12.16 -1.81 -1.14
N CYS A 497 11.57 -0.84 -1.86
CA CYS A 497 10.46 -1.06 -2.80
C CYS A 497 10.88 -0.96 -4.28
N HIS A 498 11.92 -0.19 -4.57
CA HIS A 498 12.42 0.07 -5.93
C HIS A 498 13.74 -0.64 -6.25
N GLY A 499 14.36 -1.27 -5.26
CA GLY A 499 15.69 -1.89 -5.38
C GLY A 499 16.83 -0.87 -5.23
N PRO A 500 18.08 -1.35 -5.06
CA PRO A 500 19.26 -0.49 -5.00
C PRO A 500 19.44 0.35 -6.28
N GLY A 501 19.64 1.65 -6.11
CA GLY A 501 19.53 2.67 -7.15
C GLY A 501 20.84 3.25 -7.67
N SER A 502 22.01 2.68 -7.34
CA SER A 502 23.31 3.18 -7.80
C SER A 502 23.44 3.37 -9.33
N GLU A 503 23.01 2.38 -10.12
CA GLU A 503 23.05 2.47 -11.59
C GLU A 503 22.04 3.50 -12.12
N HIS A 504 20.86 3.61 -11.49
CA HIS A 504 19.87 4.64 -11.80
C HIS A 504 20.38 6.05 -11.51
N TRP A 505 21.05 6.22 -10.37
CA TRP A 505 21.67 7.45 -9.92
C TRP A 505 22.84 7.86 -10.83
N ALA A 506 23.70 6.90 -11.21
CA ALA A 506 24.77 7.10 -12.18
C ALA A 506 24.25 7.50 -13.58
N ALA A 507 23.06 7.01 -13.95
CA ALA A 507 22.36 7.39 -15.18
C ALA A 507 21.64 8.76 -15.11
N VAL A 508 21.77 9.51 -14.01
CA VAL A 508 21.26 10.89 -13.82
C VAL A 508 19.78 11.03 -14.20
N GLY A 509 18.94 10.13 -13.69
CA GLY A 509 17.48 10.22 -13.85
C GLY A 509 16.93 9.78 -15.21
N GLN A 510 17.71 9.10 -16.05
CA GLN A 510 17.24 8.53 -17.34
C GLN A 510 16.23 7.37 -17.22
N GLY A 511 15.63 7.13 -16.05
CA GLY A 511 14.58 6.11 -15.87
C GLY A 511 15.05 4.65 -15.98
N LYS A 512 16.37 4.40 -16.00
CA LYS A 512 16.97 3.07 -16.17
C LYS A 512 17.28 2.37 -14.85
N HIS A 513 17.41 1.04 -14.90
CA HIS A 513 18.00 0.20 -13.85
C HIS A 513 17.39 0.38 -12.44
N ILE A 514 16.10 0.68 -12.38
CA ILE A 514 15.33 0.79 -11.14
C ILE A 514 13.97 0.11 -11.33
N VAL A 515 13.44 -0.51 -10.28
CA VAL A 515 12.13 -1.19 -10.35
C VAL A 515 11.01 -0.15 -10.30
N SER A 516 10.03 -0.30 -11.17
CA SER A 516 8.76 0.42 -11.16
C SER A 516 7.63 -0.54 -10.75
N PRO A 517 7.24 -0.60 -9.46
CA PRO A 517 6.33 -1.62 -8.93
C PRO A 517 5.00 -1.75 -9.68
N SER A 518 4.42 -0.63 -10.12
CA SER A 518 3.17 -0.59 -10.89
C SER A 518 3.25 -1.29 -12.26
N LEU A 519 4.45 -1.43 -12.83
CA LEU A 519 4.72 -2.09 -14.10
C LEU A 519 5.15 -3.56 -13.95
N LEU A 520 5.22 -4.08 -12.73
CA LEU A 520 5.43 -5.51 -12.49
C LEU A 520 4.15 -6.30 -12.68
N THR A 521 4.28 -7.61 -12.86
CA THR A 521 3.19 -8.55 -12.61
C THR A 521 2.61 -8.35 -11.19
N PRO A 522 1.28 -8.50 -10.99
CA PRO A 522 0.63 -8.30 -9.70
C PRO A 522 1.27 -9.11 -8.55
N GLU A 523 1.68 -10.35 -8.83
CA GLU A 523 2.43 -11.22 -7.92
C GLU A 523 3.75 -10.59 -7.42
N ARG A 524 4.58 -10.08 -8.35
CA ARG A 524 5.89 -9.50 -8.02
C ARG A 524 5.74 -8.19 -7.25
N GLU A 525 4.78 -7.35 -7.61
CA GLU A 525 4.50 -6.15 -6.82
C GLU A 525 4.00 -6.51 -5.42
N ALA A 526 3.01 -7.41 -5.31
CA ALA A 526 2.49 -7.80 -4.01
C ALA A 526 3.57 -8.42 -3.11
N MET A 527 4.55 -9.14 -3.69
CA MET A 527 5.68 -9.72 -2.98
C MET A 527 6.62 -8.66 -2.35
N ILE A 528 6.73 -7.45 -2.94
CA ILE A 528 7.49 -6.33 -2.34
C ILE A 528 6.96 -6.01 -0.93
N CYS A 529 5.63 -5.96 -0.76
CA CYS A 529 4.99 -5.83 0.55
C CYS A 529 5.07 -7.14 1.35
N GLY A 530 4.86 -8.27 0.69
CA GLY A 530 4.82 -9.59 1.29
C GLY A 530 6.08 -10.00 2.03
N GLN A 531 7.26 -9.50 1.65
CA GLN A 531 8.52 -9.80 2.35
C GLN A 531 8.47 -9.41 3.84
N CYS A 532 7.71 -8.38 4.21
CA CYS A 532 7.55 -7.93 5.60
C CYS A 532 6.15 -8.24 6.17
N HIS A 533 5.12 -8.29 5.32
CA HIS A 533 3.72 -8.50 5.72
C HIS A 533 3.26 -9.96 5.70
N SER A 534 4.20 -10.89 5.87
CA SER A 534 3.98 -12.33 6.05
C SER A 534 4.84 -12.88 7.20
N ARG A 535 4.74 -14.19 7.49
CA ARG A 535 5.55 -14.90 8.53
C ARG A 535 6.37 -16.12 8.05
N PRO A 536 7.07 -16.08 6.90
CA PRO A 536 8.07 -17.09 6.54
C PRO A 536 9.22 -17.11 7.54
N LYS A 537 10.00 -18.21 7.57
CA LYS A 537 11.27 -18.25 8.31
C LYS A 537 12.46 -18.22 7.38
N GLY A 538 13.30 -17.21 7.54
CA GLY A 538 14.54 -17.07 6.78
C GLY A 538 15.62 -18.06 7.19
N ALA A 539 16.80 -17.94 6.57
CA ALA A 539 17.90 -18.88 6.74
C ALA A 539 18.34 -19.09 8.21
N PHE A 540 18.12 -18.08 9.07
CA PHE A 540 18.40 -18.15 10.51
C PHE A 540 17.29 -18.80 11.36
N LYS A 541 16.21 -19.27 10.71
CA LYS A 541 15.02 -19.91 11.31
C LYS A 541 14.21 -18.99 12.23
N THR A 542 14.36 -17.68 12.03
CA THR A 542 13.66 -16.58 12.68
C THR A 542 12.63 -15.98 11.71
N ASP A 543 11.76 -15.11 12.20
CA ASP A 543 10.77 -14.38 11.38
C ASP A 543 11.41 -13.28 10.49
N SER A 544 12.74 -13.30 10.32
CA SER A 544 13.50 -12.45 9.41
C SER A 544 13.75 -13.19 8.09
N PRO A 545 13.09 -12.82 6.97
CA PRO A 545 13.22 -13.52 5.68
C PRO A 545 14.45 -13.07 4.91
N VAL A 546 15.61 -13.52 5.39
CA VAL A 546 16.89 -13.37 4.70
C VAL A 546 17.38 -14.68 4.11
N ASN A 547 18.12 -14.58 3.01
CA ASN A 547 18.78 -15.71 2.37
C ASN A 547 19.98 -16.22 3.19
N SER A 548 20.62 -17.30 2.72
CA SER A 548 21.75 -17.93 3.42
C SER A 548 23.00 -17.06 3.59
N ALA A 549 23.11 -15.95 2.84
CA ALA A 549 24.17 -14.95 2.95
C ALA A 549 23.77 -13.74 3.81
N GLY A 550 22.59 -13.76 4.43
CA GLY A 550 22.09 -12.73 5.34
C GLY A 550 21.41 -11.54 4.67
N TRP A 551 21.18 -11.59 3.36
CA TRP A 551 20.55 -10.50 2.59
C TRP A 551 19.03 -10.62 2.53
N MET A 552 18.36 -9.47 2.55
CA MET A 552 16.93 -9.29 2.26
C MET A 552 16.59 -9.57 0.78
N MET A 553 15.29 -9.73 0.51
CA MET A 553 14.77 -9.80 -0.85
C MET A 553 14.98 -8.47 -1.58
N THR A 554 15.29 -8.53 -2.89
CA THR A 554 15.36 -7.34 -3.75
C THR A 554 14.01 -7.10 -4.43
N ALA A 555 13.67 -5.84 -4.71
CA ALA A 555 12.45 -5.52 -5.44
C ALA A 555 12.40 -6.23 -6.81
N GLY A 556 11.21 -6.67 -7.22
CA GLY A 556 11.02 -7.42 -8.46
C GLY A 556 11.27 -8.93 -8.37
N THR A 557 11.78 -9.46 -7.25
CA THR A 557 11.84 -10.90 -6.97
C THR A 557 10.43 -11.52 -7.00
N SER A 558 10.27 -12.66 -7.69
CA SER A 558 9.00 -13.39 -7.70
C SER A 558 8.74 -14.05 -6.35
N ARG A 559 7.47 -14.31 -6.01
CA ARG A 559 7.13 -15.10 -4.83
C ARG A 559 7.75 -16.49 -4.92
N ASN A 560 7.71 -17.09 -6.10
CA ASN A 560 8.33 -18.39 -6.37
C ASN A 560 9.85 -18.41 -6.05
N GLU A 561 10.54 -17.30 -6.27
CA GLU A 561 11.96 -17.12 -5.95
C GLU A 561 12.17 -16.77 -4.47
N PHE A 562 11.33 -15.88 -3.92
CA PHE A 562 11.31 -15.52 -2.50
C PHE A 562 11.20 -16.78 -1.62
N LEU A 563 10.25 -17.66 -1.92
CA LEU A 563 10.04 -18.89 -1.15
C LEU A 563 11.26 -19.83 -1.19
N LYS A 564 11.92 -19.94 -2.34
CA LYS A 564 13.08 -20.84 -2.54
C LYS A 564 14.36 -20.31 -1.91
N ASN A 565 14.60 -19.00 -2.03
CA ASN A 565 15.89 -18.38 -1.69
C ASN A 565 15.87 -17.69 -0.31
N TYR A 566 14.71 -17.23 0.16
CA TYR A 566 14.57 -16.40 1.36
C TYR A 566 13.65 -17.03 2.43
N ALA A 567 12.62 -17.80 2.08
CA ALA A 567 11.72 -18.47 3.04
C ALA A 567 12.11 -19.94 3.32
N THR A 568 13.29 -20.16 3.89
CA THR A 568 13.86 -21.52 4.07
C THR A 568 13.04 -22.49 4.94
N ALA A 569 12.06 -22.02 5.69
CA ALA A 569 11.04 -22.87 6.32
C ALA A 569 9.70 -22.15 6.48
N GLN A 570 8.61 -22.86 6.14
CA GLN A 570 7.22 -22.35 6.19
C GLN A 570 6.92 -21.29 5.12
N LEU A 571 5.68 -21.27 4.65
CA LEU A 571 5.23 -20.40 3.55
C LEU A 571 5.10 -18.94 3.97
N ASP A 572 4.04 -18.64 4.72
CA ASP A 572 3.65 -17.29 5.14
C ASP A 572 3.29 -17.27 6.64
N GLY A 573 3.65 -18.34 7.35
CA GLY A 573 3.36 -18.59 8.77
C GLY A 573 3.40 -20.08 9.14
N ALA A 574 3.49 -20.35 10.45
CA ALA A 574 3.29 -21.67 11.02
C ALA A 574 1.79 -22.00 11.14
N ALA A 575 1.41 -23.28 11.25
CA ALA A 575 0.01 -23.67 11.49
C ALA A 575 -0.61 -23.05 12.76
N SER A 576 0.21 -22.64 13.73
CA SER A 576 -0.20 -21.90 14.94
C SER A 576 -0.55 -20.43 14.71
N ASP A 577 -0.12 -19.87 13.57
CA ASP A 577 -0.39 -18.49 13.18
C ASP A 577 -1.77 -18.31 12.52
N TYR A 578 -2.51 -19.40 12.27
CA TYR A 578 -3.82 -19.39 11.64
C TYR A 578 -4.93 -19.94 12.56
N PHE A 579 -6.19 -19.75 12.16
CA PHE A 579 -7.32 -20.45 12.76
C PHE A 579 -7.42 -21.91 12.25
N ASN A 580 -8.32 -22.71 12.84
CA ASN A 580 -8.56 -24.12 12.49
C ASN A 580 -9.69 -24.24 11.44
N ASP A 581 -9.56 -23.43 10.40
CA ASP A 581 -10.49 -23.23 9.27
C ASP A 581 -9.82 -23.65 7.95
N ALA A 582 -9.07 -24.76 8.00
CA ALA A 582 -8.08 -25.15 6.99
C ALA A 582 -6.95 -24.12 6.78
N HIS A 583 -6.65 -23.32 7.81
CA HIS A 583 -5.61 -22.28 7.81
C HIS A 583 -5.86 -21.17 6.79
N LYS A 584 -7.13 -20.77 6.63
CA LYS A 584 -7.49 -19.65 5.76
C LYS A 584 -7.21 -18.31 6.46
N HIS A 585 -7.83 -18.08 7.62
CA HIS A 585 -7.71 -16.81 8.34
C HIS A 585 -6.45 -16.74 9.22
N SER A 586 -5.70 -15.66 9.07
CA SER A 586 -4.58 -15.33 9.95
C SER A 586 -5.03 -14.95 11.37
N LYS A 587 -4.25 -15.41 12.35
CA LYS A 587 -4.39 -15.15 13.80
C LYS A 587 -3.20 -14.36 14.34
N SER A 588 -2.03 -14.45 13.73
CA SER A 588 -0.81 -13.75 14.15
C SER A 588 -0.61 -12.43 13.40
N HIS A 589 0.09 -11.49 14.04
CA HIS A 589 0.50 -10.24 13.42
C HIS A 589 1.40 -10.38 12.19
N HIS A 590 1.34 -9.35 11.32
CA HIS A 590 2.01 -9.24 10.01
C HIS A 590 1.77 -10.43 9.07
N GLN A 591 0.49 -10.65 8.74
CA GLN A 591 0.05 -11.65 7.76
C GLN A 591 -0.94 -11.07 6.74
N GLN A 592 -0.96 -9.74 6.56
CA GLN A 592 -1.85 -9.08 5.58
C GLN A 592 -1.61 -9.62 4.17
N TYR A 593 -0.35 -9.87 3.79
CA TYR A 593 -0.04 -10.48 2.49
C TYR A 593 -0.51 -11.94 2.43
N SER A 594 -0.31 -12.70 3.52
CA SER A 594 -0.75 -14.09 3.64
C SER A 594 -2.26 -14.23 3.41
N ASP A 595 -3.05 -13.36 4.04
CA ASP A 595 -4.50 -13.26 3.80
C ASP A 595 -4.78 -12.83 2.35
N PHE A 596 -4.13 -11.75 1.88
CA PHE A 596 -4.40 -11.15 0.56
C PHE A 596 -4.25 -12.13 -0.61
N ILE A 597 -3.18 -12.93 -0.64
CA ILE A 597 -2.93 -13.91 -1.72
C ILE A 597 -3.90 -15.11 -1.70
N ARG A 598 -4.68 -15.24 -0.63
CA ARG A 598 -5.77 -16.23 -0.44
C ARG A 598 -7.16 -15.59 -0.64
N SER A 599 -7.23 -14.38 -1.20
CA SER A 599 -8.47 -13.64 -1.45
C SER A 599 -8.84 -13.59 -2.94
N GLY A 600 -10.13 -13.42 -3.21
CA GLY A 600 -10.63 -13.18 -4.57
C GLY A 600 -10.17 -11.85 -5.19
N MET A 601 -9.64 -10.89 -4.42
CA MET A 601 -9.06 -9.66 -5.00
C MET A 601 -7.74 -9.91 -5.72
N TYR A 602 -6.97 -10.90 -5.26
CA TYR A 602 -5.68 -11.28 -5.87
C TYR A 602 -5.84 -12.25 -7.05
N LYS A 603 -6.89 -13.07 -7.07
CA LYS A 603 -7.18 -14.04 -8.15
C LYS A 603 -8.63 -13.93 -8.64
N ASN A 604 -8.88 -13.13 -9.67
CA ASN A 604 -10.19 -13.01 -10.33
C ASN A 604 -10.05 -12.74 -11.84
N ASP A 605 -11.17 -12.70 -12.55
CA ASP A 605 -11.25 -12.53 -14.00
C ASP A 605 -11.17 -11.06 -14.48
N SER A 606 -11.06 -10.08 -13.59
CA SER A 606 -11.40 -8.67 -13.88
C SER A 606 -10.26 -7.70 -13.57
N TRP A 607 -9.77 -7.68 -12.34
CA TRP A 607 -8.67 -6.82 -11.91
C TRP A 607 -7.86 -7.57 -10.84
N LEU A 608 -6.61 -7.89 -11.18
CA LEU A 608 -5.65 -8.45 -10.24
C LEU A 608 -5.12 -7.32 -9.37
N MET A 609 -5.76 -7.13 -8.21
CA MET A 609 -5.39 -6.08 -7.28
C MET A 609 -4.12 -6.47 -6.51
N THR A 610 -3.40 -5.45 -6.05
CA THR A 610 -2.26 -5.56 -5.15
C THR A 610 -2.45 -4.68 -3.92
N CYS A 611 -1.52 -4.78 -2.96
CA CYS A 611 -1.52 -3.89 -1.79
C CYS A 611 -1.49 -2.40 -2.19
N ALA A 612 -0.84 -2.07 -3.31
CA ALA A 612 -0.68 -0.71 -3.81
C ALA A 612 -1.94 -0.13 -4.47
N ASP A 613 -2.97 -0.93 -4.78
CA ASP A 613 -4.26 -0.42 -5.27
C ASP A 613 -5.10 0.21 -4.13
N CYS A 614 -4.93 -0.26 -2.89
CA CYS A 614 -5.62 0.27 -1.71
C CYS A 614 -4.75 1.19 -0.83
N HIS A 615 -3.43 0.96 -0.77
CA HIS A 615 -2.48 1.74 0.02
C HIS A 615 -1.57 2.60 -0.86
N ASP A 616 -1.16 3.76 -0.34
CA ASP A 616 -0.13 4.62 -0.94
C ASP A 616 1.14 4.58 -0.07
N PRO A 617 2.19 3.84 -0.48
CA PRO A 617 3.40 3.67 0.32
C PRO A 617 4.14 5.00 0.58
N HIS A 618 3.85 6.05 -0.20
CA HIS A 618 4.46 7.38 -0.07
C HIS A 618 3.73 8.32 0.92
N ALA A 619 2.79 7.77 1.68
CA ALA A 619 1.86 8.44 2.60
C ALA A 619 0.75 9.30 1.97
N ARG A 620 -0.43 9.13 2.58
CA ARG A 620 -1.67 9.92 2.42
C ARG A 620 -2.08 10.49 3.78
N PRO A 621 -3.02 11.44 3.86
CA PRO A 621 -3.53 11.94 5.15
C PRO A 621 -4.28 10.87 5.96
N TYR A 622 -4.80 9.83 5.30
CA TYR A 622 -5.56 8.76 5.95
C TYR A 622 -4.65 7.82 6.78
N GLU A 623 -5.23 7.22 7.82
CA GLU A 623 -4.59 6.20 8.65
C GLU A 623 -4.15 4.98 7.82
N ASN A 624 -3.14 4.26 8.29
CA ASN A 624 -2.61 3.04 7.65
C ASN A 624 -2.26 3.22 6.16
N GLN A 625 -1.91 4.46 5.76
CA GLN A 625 -1.50 4.81 4.40
C GLN A 625 -2.57 4.49 3.33
N LEU A 626 -3.87 4.49 3.67
CA LEU A 626 -4.93 4.23 2.70
C LEU A 626 -5.03 5.32 1.63
N ARG A 627 -5.44 4.95 0.40
CA ARG A 627 -5.69 5.89 -0.71
C ARG A 627 -7.00 6.66 -0.58
N ALA A 628 -7.99 6.07 0.10
CA ALA A 628 -9.30 6.66 0.36
C ALA A 628 -9.58 6.71 1.87
N ASP A 629 -10.55 7.53 2.28
CA ASP A 629 -11.02 7.59 3.67
C ASP A 629 -11.64 6.23 4.06
N PRO A 630 -11.19 5.55 5.13
CA PRO A 630 -11.79 4.28 5.56
C PRO A 630 -13.26 4.38 5.96
N ASN A 631 -13.80 5.59 6.15
CA ASN A 631 -15.20 5.85 6.46
C ASN A 631 -16.06 6.14 5.21
N ASP A 632 -15.44 6.35 4.04
CA ASP A 632 -16.15 6.46 2.76
C ASP A 632 -16.22 5.09 2.08
N ASN A 633 -17.27 4.34 2.39
CA ASN A 633 -17.56 3.04 1.77
C ASN A 633 -17.61 3.10 0.24
N LYS A 634 -18.04 4.23 -0.34
CA LYS A 634 -18.16 4.40 -1.80
C LYS A 634 -16.79 4.61 -2.44
N ALA A 635 -15.92 5.41 -1.84
CA ALA A 635 -14.57 5.60 -2.35
C ALA A 635 -13.71 4.33 -2.18
N LEU A 636 -13.80 3.66 -1.03
CA LEU A 636 -12.93 2.53 -0.69
C LEU A 636 -13.37 1.21 -1.34
N CYS A 637 -14.67 0.88 -1.36
CA CYS A 637 -15.18 -0.41 -1.84
C CYS A 637 -16.16 -0.27 -3.01
N GLY A 638 -17.07 0.69 -2.90
CA GLY A 638 -18.13 0.95 -3.88
C GLY A 638 -17.67 1.52 -5.23
N SER A 639 -16.37 1.79 -5.37
CA SER A 639 -15.69 2.14 -6.61
C SER A 639 -15.59 0.95 -7.58
N CYS A 640 -15.52 -0.27 -7.04
CA CYS A 640 -15.41 -1.52 -7.82
C CYS A 640 -16.61 -2.46 -7.63
N HIS A 641 -17.37 -2.34 -6.54
CA HIS A 641 -18.61 -3.08 -6.33
C HIS A 641 -19.82 -2.42 -7.00
N ALA A 642 -20.87 -3.21 -7.28
CA ALA A 642 -22.03 -2.79 -8.04
C ALA A 642 -22.76 -1.57 -7.40
N PRO A 643 -23.36 -0.65 -8.18
CA PRO A 643 -23.88 0.61 -7.66
C PRO A 643 -24.90 0.48 -6.53
N GLU A 644 -25.66 -0.62 -6.49
CA GLU A 644 -26.63 -0.95 -5.44
C GLU A 644 -25.97 -1.22 -4.09
N SER A 645 -24.70 -1.62 -4.07
CA SER A 645 -23.90 -1.82 -2.86
C SER A 645 -23.30 -0.53 -2.27
N ASN A 646 -23.40 0.60 -2.98
CA ASN A 646 -23.02 1.91 -2.43
C ASN A 646 -23.97 2.38 -1.32
N ASP A 647 -25.23 1.95 -1.38
CA ASP A 647 -26.15 2.08 -0.26
C ASP A 647 -25.95 0.87 0.65
N LEU A 648 -25.19 1.06 1.73
CA LEU A 648 -24.93 -0.01 2.69
C LEU A 648 -26.21 -0.48 3.41
N GLU A 649 -27.23 0.39 3.53
CA GLU A 649 -28.52 0.02 4.10
C GLU A 649 -29.28 -0.90 3.14
N GLN A 650 -29.36 -0.54 1.85
CA GLN A 650 -29.93 -1.44 0.83
C GLN A 650 -29.13 -2.75 0.72
N HIS A 651 -27.80 -2.70 0.74
CA HIS A 651 -26.95 -3.90 0.69
C HIS A 651 -27.23 -4.84 1.88
N ILE A 652 -27.30 -4.31 3.09
CA ILE A 652 -27.59 -5.11 4.28
C ILE A 652 -29.02 -5.68 4.21
N ASP A 653 -30.00 -4.90 3.77
CA ASP A 653 -31.38 -5.39 3.62
C ASP A 653 -31.50 -6.46 2.51
N ASP A 654 -30.81 -6.32 1.37
CA ASP A 654 -30.77 -7.31 0.28
C ASP A 654 -30.11 -8.62 0.71
N LYS A 655 -29.08 -8.58 1.56
CA LYS A 655 -28.36 -9.78 2.04
C LYS A 655 -29.00 -10.42 3.28
N LEU A 656 -29.61 -9.64 4.17
CA LEU A 656 -30.18 -10.14 5.43
C LEU A 656 -31.71 -10.28 5.44
N GLY A 657 -32.42 -9.63 4.52
CA GLY A 657 -33.88 -9.67 4.41
C GLY A 657 -34.62 -9.07 5.62
N ALA A 658 -33.97 -8.22 6.42
CA ALA A 658 -34.49 -7.71 7.68
C ALA A 658 -34.05 -6.26 7.96
N GLY A 659 -35.01 -5.32 7.84
CA GLY A 659 -34.79 -3.88 7.94
C GLY A 659 -33.96 -3.41 9.14
N LEU A 660 -32.95 -2.57 8.86
CA LEU A 660 -31.91 -2.04 9.78
C LEU A 660 -32.33 -1.29 11.05
N GLY A 661 -33.61 -1.27 11.44
CA GLY A 661 -34.11 -0.50 12.58
C GLY A 661 -33.44 -0.78 13.94
N VAL A 662 -32.77 -1.93 14.09
CA VAL A 662 -32.03 -2.34 15.31
C VAL A 662 -30.53 -2.00 15.24
N LEU A 663 -29.95 -1.93 14.03
CA LEU A 663 -28.52 -1.67 13.83
C LEU A 663 -28.20 -0.18 14.00
N LYS A 664 -29.02 0.70 13.42
CA LYS A 664 -28.88 2.17 13.47
C LYS A 664 -28.72 2.77 14.87
N THR A 665 -29.29 2.13 15.90
CA THR A 665 -29.26 2.61 17.29
C THR A 665 -28.19 1.96 18.16
N THR A 666 -27.51 0.91 17.68
CA THR A 666 -26.68 0.04 18.53
C THR A 666 -25.19 0.03 18.15
N ILE A 667 -24.85 0.26 16.87
CA ILE A 667 -23.45 0.09 16.38
C ILE A 667 -22.89 1.31 15.62
N GLY A 668 -23.65 2.39 15.46
CA GLY A 668 -23.27 3.50 14.57
C GLY A 668 -23.41 3.12 13.09
N MET A 669 -22.82 3.91 12.19
CA MET A 669 -22.72 3.53 10.78
C MET A 669 -21.67 2.43 10.64
N ALA A 670 -22.13 1.20 10.36
CA ALA A 670 -21.23 0.14 9.93
C ALA A 670 -20.51 0.56 8.64
N ARG A 671 -19.32 0.01 8.42
CA ARG A 671 -18.55 0.15 7.18
C ARG A 671 -18.35 -1.23 6.55
N CYS A 672 -18.11 -1.28 5.24
CA CYS A 672 -17.83 -2.55 4.55
C CYS A 672 -16.70 -3.32 5.24
N ILE A 673 -15.63 -2.60 5.62
CA ILE A 673 -14.45 -3.12 6.32
C ILE A 673 -14.74 -3.65 7.73
N ASP A 674 -15.74 -3.14 8.44
CA ASP A 674 -16.06 -3.63 9.80
C ASP A 674 -16.59 -5.07 9.76
N CYS A 675 -17.25 -5.42 8.65
CA CYS A 675 -17.78 -6.74 8.36
C CYS A 675 -16.76 -7.63 7.64
N HIS A 676 -16.24 -7.16 6.49
CA HIS A 676 -15.42 -7.93 5.54
C HIS A 676 -13.91 -7.92 5.84
N MET A 677 -13.43 -7.03 6.70
CA MET A 677 -12.04 -7.00 7.17
C MET A 677 -11.99 -7.09 8.71
N PRO A 678 -12.64 -8.12 9.31
CA PRO A 678 -12.76 -8.22 10.76
C PRO A 678 -11.39 -8.39 11.40
N LYS A 679 -11.23 -7.89 12.63
CA LYS A 679 -9.95 -7.94 13.33
C LYS A 679 -9.66 -9.34 13.89
N THR A 680 -9.23 -10.25 13.02
CA THR A 680 -8.91 -11.67 13.29
C THR A 680 -7.54 -11.84 13.92
N ALA A 681 -6.53 -11.13 13.40
CA ALA A 681 -5.13 -11.26 13.77
C ALA A 681 -4.74 -10.37 14.97
N LYS A 682 -3.81 -10.87 15.80
CA LYS A 682 -3.42 -10.23 17.06
C LYS A 682 -1.94 -9.82 17.13
N THR A 683 -1.63 -8.55 17.40
CA THR A 683 -0.28 -8.09 17.78
C THR A 683 -0.02 -8.19 19.28
N GLY A 684 -1.09 -8.20 20.08
CA GLY A 684 -1.03 -8.03 21.53
C GLY A 684 -1.11 -6.56 21.95
N ALA A 685 -1.97 -5.81 21.25
CA ALA A 685 -2.62 -4.58 21.68
C ALA A 685 -4.15 -4.71 21.46
N GLY A 686 -4.90 -3.63 21.69
CA GLY A 686 -6.27 -3.45 21.18
C GLY A 686 -7.39 -3.40 22.23
N THR A 687 -8.51 -2.78 21.84
CA THR A 687 -9.68 -2.47 22.66
C THR A 687 -10.80 -3.54 22.60
N PRO A 688 -11.72 -3.60 23.59
CA PRO A 688 -12.89 -4.48 23.55
C PRO A 688 -13.72 -4.24 22.30
N GLY A 689 -14.17 -5.33 21.65
CA GLY A 689 -14.91 -5.23 20.40
C GLY A 689 -16.36 -4.74 20.56
N ILE A 690 -16.97 -4.43 19.42
CA ILE A 690 -18.28 -3.78 19.33
C ILE A 690 -19.38 -4.66 19.98
N ALA A 691 -20.30 -4.02 20.71
CA ALA A 691 -21.47 -4.64 21.32
C ALA A 691 -21.20 -5.86 22.23
N GLY A 692 -20.00 -5.94 22.83
CA GLY A 692 -19.60 -7.06 23.69
C GLY A 692 -19.09 -8.30 22.95
N HIS A 693 -18.87 -8.20 21.64
CA HIS A 693 -18.15 -9.20 20.86
C HIS A 693 -16.63 -8.97 20.94
N TRP A 694 -15.83 -10.02 20.69
CA TRP A 694 -14.38 -9.97 20.83
C TRP A 694 -13.71 -9.72 19.48
N HIS A 695 -12.92 -8.65 19.39
CA HIS A 695 -12.10 -8.26 18.23
C HIS A 695 -10.64 -8.15 18.66
N ASN A 696 -9.69 -8.47 17.78
CA ASN A 696 -8.27 -8.17 17.96
C ASN A 696 -7.92 -6.77 17.41
N ASP A 697 -6.66 -6.55 17.04
CA ASP A 697 -6.10 -5.26 16.60
C ASP A 697 -5.78 -5.18 15.10
N ILE A 698 -5.48 -6.30 14.41
CA ILE A 698 -5.26 -6.33 12.94
C ILE A 698 -6.47 -6.91 12.19
N SER A 699 -6.93 -6.17 11.20
CA SER A 699 -7.94 -6.57 10.20
C SER A 699 -7.45 -7.67 9.24
N SER A 700 -8.29 -8.67 9.02
CA SER A 700 -8.15 -9.67 7.94
C SER A 700 -8.09 -8.99 6.58
N HIS A 701 -7.25 -9.52 5.68
CA HIS A 701 -7.17 -9.09 4.27
C HIS A 701 -7.71 -10.14 3.30
N LEU A 702 -8.61 -11.02 3.78
CA LEU A 702 -9.34 -12.00 2.95
C LEU A 702 -10.60 -11.41 2.29
N PHE A 703 -11.09 -10.27 2.80
CA PHE A 703 -12.32 -9.57 2.36
C PHE A 703 -13.62 -10.38 2.49
N ASP A 704 -13.62 -11.43 3.32
CA ASP A 704 -14.76 -12.33 3.56
C ASP A 704 -15.35 -12.22 4.98
N MET A 705 -16.41 -13.01 5.21
CA MET A 705 -17.20 -13.01 6.44
C MET A 705 -16.94 -14.31 7.24
N PRO A 706 -16.02 -14.33 8.23
CA PRO A 706 -15.66 -15.52 8.98
C PRO A 706 -16.84 -16.21 9.67
N LYS A 707 -16.86 -17.55 9.72
CA LYS A 707 -17.98 -18.31 10.30
C LYS A 707 -17.79 -18.42 11.83
N LYS A 708 -18.85 -18.18 12.61
CA LYS A 708 -18.81 -18.29 14.10
C LYS A 708 -18.46 -19.70 14.63
N ALA A 709 -18.49 -20.72 13.78
CA ALA A 709 -18.09 -22.08 14.14
C ALA A 709 -16.56 -22.25 14.24
N ASP A 710 -15.80 -21.32 13.66
CA ASP A 710 -14.37 -21.44 13.51
C ASP A 710 -13.67 -21.08 14.83
N SER A 711 -12.69 -21.90 15.19
CA SER A 711 -11.89 -21.74 16.40
C SER A 711 -10.42 -21.93 16.04
N SER A 712 -9.51 -21.44 16.89
CA SER A 712 -8.08 -21.70 16.74
C SER A 712 -7.70 -23.03 17.40
N LEU A 713 -6.50 -23.54 17.10
CA LEU A 713 -5.96 -24.78 17.68
C LEU A 713 -5.97 -24.81 19.23
N SER A 714 -6.01 -23.64 19.88
CA SER A 714 -6.12 -23.48 21.34
C SER A 714 -7.57 -23.31 21.84
N GLY A 715 -8.58 -23.62 21.02
CA GLY A 715 -10.00 -23.55 21.39
C GLY A 715 -10.59 -22.15 21.52
N GLN A 716 -9.86 -21.08 21.17
CA GLN A 716 -10.41 -19.73 21.14
C GLN A 716 -11.17 -19.53 19.82
N ASN A 717 -12.45 -19.14 19.88
CA ASN A 717 -13.26 -18.81 18.71
C ASN A 717 -12.61 -17.67 17.90
N MET A 718 -12.78 -17.70 16.57
CA MET A 718 -12.38 -16.61 15.69
C MET A 718 -13.19 -15.33 16.00
N PRO A 719 -12.58 -14.13 15.98
CA PRO A 719 -13.30 -12.87 15.97
C PRO A 719 -14.31 -12.81 14.81
N THR A 720 -15.56 -12.50 15.10
CA THR A 720 -16.61 -12.31 14.09
C THR A 720 -17.23 -10.93 14.24
N ALA A 721 -17.46 -10.23 13.13
CA ALA A 721 -18.04 -8.90 13.09
C ALA A 721 -19.53 -8.84 13.48
N TYR A 722 -20.25 -9.97 13.45
CA TYR A 722 -21.72 -9.98 13.39
C TYR A 722 -22.41 -10.70 14.55
N THR A 723 -23.70 -10.36 14.75
CA THR A 723 -24.55 -10.88 15.83
C THR A 723 -25.10 -12.29 15.53
N ASN A 724 -25.70 -12.95 16.53
CA ASN A 724 -26.33 -14.27 16.35
C ASN A 724 -27.41 -14.30 15.24
N ALA A 725 -28.06 -13.18 14.92
CA ALA A 725 -29.05 -13.10 13.85
C ALA A 725 -28.40 -13.32 12.48
N CYS A 726 -27.33 -12.57 12.16
CA CYS A 726 -26.57 -12.71 10.93
C CYS A 726 -25.97 -14.12 10.78
N GLY A 727 -25.45 -14.68 11.88
CA GLY A 727 -24.94 -16.05 11.95
C GLY A 727 -25.99 -17.17 11.77
N THR A 728 -27.27 -16.83 11.68
CA THR A 728 -28.34 -17.79 11.34
C THR A 728 -28.44 -18.01 9.83
N CYS A 729 -28.21 -16.97 9.02
CA CYS A 729 -28.18 -17.07 7.56
C CYS A 729 -26.83 -17.55 7.03
N HIS A 730 -25.71 -17.06 7.56
CA HIS A 730 -24.35 -17.44 7.10
C HIS A 730 -23.88 -18.84 7.57
N LYS A 731 -24.74 -19.61 8.24
CA LYS A 731 -24.60 -21.08 8.37
C LYS A 731 -24.98 -21.84 7.10
N ALA A 732 -25.70 -21.22 6.18
CA ALA A 732 -26.40 -21.87 5.07
C ALA A 732 -25.85 -21.52 3.69
N VAL A 733 -24.53 -21.41 3.57
CA VAL A 733 -23.83 -21.61 2.28
C VAL A 733 -22.71 -22.61 2.56
N PRO A 734 -22.68 -23.76 1.85
CA PRO A 734 -21.60 -24.75 1.93
C PRO A 734 -20.22 -24.09 1.80
#